data_AF-A0A6G1ZG49-F1
#
_entry.id   AF-A0A6G1ZG49-F1
#
_cell.length_a   1.000
_cell.length_b   1.000
_cell.length_c   1.000
_cell.angle_alpha   90.00
_cell.angle_beta   90.00
_cell.angle_gamma   90.00
#
_symmetry.space_group_name_H-M   'P 1'
#
loop_
_entity.id
_entity.type
_entity.pdbx_description
1 polymer ?
#
loop_
_entity_poly.entity_id
_entity_poly.type
_entity_poly.pdbx_seq_one_letter_code
_entity_poly.pdbx_strand_id
1 'polypeptide(L)'
;MKKIVHVLFQLVLWATLPAIAQTSVDVNTVAELKTKVSTATENSVFVLTADFVEDFDTQASSIDLTINSSAKITIDGANQTLKAALNKQHFTANGSGEGTLTIQNLTLTGLVKDSELVGGEFPKDWNPDASNIGGGVTGSFPGELKIINCLFSKMRPPGAGVNVSSKKVTIKESSFISLGITNSYNGGSVIYTRGSTSYEVENCTFAYNYAKGAWANASAIIYITVNVADLISFKNSRFYKNTNNTAVKDGAAGGGVISLKDAYPEKFIVDNCEFVGNEIDSYGELGNTADGGALYFYVHNGGGSYPNRPAVEITNSTFIENTAFDEGGAIALVGQYLLNAQVKNNTFYANVARGEQRKGTYVADGFDGGGAVEVDTKATAVFENNTVIKNNALKGTASSGNAGGGISVYGSGKAALKNNIISGNVSSYSYSGGYPDIYPAITSSSWSSKTGNNVIGESLEDIFGVADPKPIAYGNKKAGDPRWDTANDAFYGVIKTIPILPNDKSLADIQPSGLADDTVDNSTLSELMGKDQNGNPRITTSDGFSDSGAVEILWVRFNANGGNWTGLEANTYAGADYYNQEDGKTSYYYKVINNGGKVSSPPTTPDKLVHPEGKTFVKWVTDDTEEKDWVSSAAVTKNAMYKAIWKENALEVTYHSNFDPDKTYKHSYDEGKVTVATYPATALPIRPNHIFLRWTTNADGTGTAYQPGATFTITENTDLYAQWEPNSILKLQWSVSKTTPEIFEFNDVENNSTTSVMVGTPVYVQIRPIELDYIDYDRWSIEYTATPADYHYPMEESIAKTLRYDFNKGEAHTLEGTYYYNVSKLILYKDGVEVATYIYRNATCTHTVIIQAKPIAKIPALQWSVST
;
A
#
# COMPACT_ATOMS: atom_id res chain seq x y z
N MET A 1 -2.90 -1.43 -39.18
CA MET A 1 -3.38 -2.65 -39.90
C MET A 1 -2.26 -3.57 -40.39
N LYS A 2 -1.14 -3.08 -40.98
CA LYS A 2 -0.04 -3.97 -41.43
C LYS A 2 0.75 -4.69 -40.32
N LYS A 3 0.82 -4.16 -39.09
CA LYS A 3 1.44 -4.84 -37.93
C LYS A 3 0.59 -5.97 -37.33
N ILE A 4 -0.74 -5.91 -37.47
CA ILE A 4 -1.67 -6.94 -36.96
C ILE A 4 -1.66 -8.16 -37.88
N VAL A 5 -1.52 -7.96 -39.19
CA VAL A 5 -1.43 -9.06 -40.17
C VAL A 5 -0.12 -9.85 -40.02
N HIS A 6 1.00 -9.23 -39.64
CA HIS A 6 2.28 -9.94 -39.40
C HIS A 6 2.26 -10.79 -38.12
N VAL A 7 1.58 -10.32 -37.06
CA VAL A 7 1.41 -11.09 -35.81
C VAL A 7 0.44 -12.25 -36.01
N LEU A 8 -0.65 -12.07 -36.78
CA LEU A 8 -1.54 -13.16 -37.17
C LEU A 8 -0.89 -14.16 -38.14
N PHE A 9 0.04 -13.74 -39.02
CA PHE A 9 0.75 -14.66 -39.90
C PHE A 9 1.82 -15.51 -39.17
N GLN A 10 2.39 -15.01 -38.07
CA GLN A 10 3.27 -15.80 -37.20
C GLN A 10 2.50 -16.73 -36.24
N LEU A 11 1.31 -16.34 -35.81
CA LEU A 11 0.43 -17.21 -34.99
C LEU A 11 -0.18 -18.38 -35.79
N VAL A 12 -0.35 -18.24 -37.10
CA VAL A 12 -0.91 -19.30 -37.96
C VAL A 12 0.17 -20.29 -38.46
N LEU A 13 1.46 -19.94 -38.43
CA LEU A 13 2.54 -20.88 -38.77
C LEU A 13 3.01 -21.79 -37.62
N TRP A 14 2.46 -21.62 -36.41
CA TRP A 14 2.75 -22.48 -35.24
C TRP A 14 1.62 -23.46 -34.89
N ALA A 15 0.51 -23.43 -35.61
CA ALA A 15 -0.49 -24.48 -35.55
C ALA A 15 -0.38 -25.33 -36.81
N THR A 16 -0.15 -26.63 -36.61
CA THR A 16 -0.11 -27.71 -37.63
C THR A 16 1.18 -27.92 -38.43
N LEU A 17 2.33 -27.91 -37.75
CA LEU A 17 3.17 -29.11 -37.89
C LEU A 17 2.57 -30.16 -36.95
N PRO A 18 2.26 -31.40 -37.38
CA PRO A 18 1.91 -32.43 -36.42
C PRO A 18 3.07 -32.50 -35.43
N ALA A 19 2.79 -32.24 -34.15
CA ALA A 19 3.70 -32.69 -33.11
C ALA A 19 3.89 -34.18 -33.40
N ILE A 20 5.11 -34.59 -33.76
CA ILE A 20 5.46 -36.00 -33.78
C ILE A 20 5.12 -36.47 -32.37
N ALA A 21 4.01 -37.19 -32.23
CA ALA A 21 3.53 -37.63 -30.94
C ALA A 21 4.69 -38.39 -30.29
N GLN A 22 5.21 -37.86 -29.18
CA GLN A 22 6.19 -38.61 -28.42
C GLN A 22 5.49 -39.87 -27.92
N THR A 23 6.06 -41.01 -28.25
CA THR A 23 5.54 -42.29 -27.76
C THR A 23 5.83 -42.35 -26.26
N SER A 24 4.78 -42.26 -25.45
CA SER A 24 4.87 -42.48 -24.00
C SER A 24 4.84 -43.97 -23.73
N VAL A 25 5.84 -44.45 -23.00
CA VAL A 25 6.00 -45.88 -22.70
C VAL A 25 6.37 -46.02 -21.23
N ASP A 26 5.57 -46.80 -20.51
CA ASP A 26 5.84 -47.15 -19.12
C ASP A 26 7.10 -48.00 -19.01
N VAL A 27 7.88 -47.78 -17.97
CA VAL A 27 9.13 -48.48 -17.69
C VAL A 27 9.17 -48.93 -16.23
N ASN A 28 9.32 -50.24 -16.04
CA ASN A 28 9.24 -50.87 -14.71
C ASN A 28 10.62 -51.17 -14.12
N THR A 29 11.69 -51.21 -14.94
CA THR A 29 13.02 -51.60 -14.46
C THR A 29 14.13 -50.76 -15.07
N VAL A 30 15.25 -50.64 -14.35
CA VAL A 30 16.46 -49.97 -14.84
C VAL A 30 16.97 -50.62 -16.13
N ALA A 31 16.96 -51.94 -16.23
CA ALA A 31 17.40 -52.65 -17.43
C ALA A 31 16.55 -52.29 -18.66
N GLU A 32 15.23 -52.25 -18.48
CA GLU A 32 14.29 -51.83 -19.52
C GLU A 32 14.55 -50.37 -19.96
N LEU A 33 14.73 -49.46 -19.00
CA LEU A 33 15.04 -48.05 -19.28
C LEU A 33 16.31 -47.91 -20.13
N LYS A 34 17.39 -48.57 -19.71
CA LYS A 34 18.68 -48.56 -20.41
C LYS A 34 18.53 -49.02 -21.86
N THR A 35 17.85 -50.15 -22.07
CA THR A 35 17.60 -50.68 -23.41
C THR A 35 16.82 -49.69 -24.26
N LYS A 36 15.65 -49.23 -23.78
CA LYS A 36 14.78 -48.33 -24.54
C LYS A 36 15.49 -47.02 -24.92
N VAL A 37 16.25 -46.42 -24.01
CA VAL A 37 17.02 -45.20 -24.28
C VAL A 37 18.11 -45.45 -25.34
N SER A 38 18.86 -46.55 -25.23
CA SER A 38 19.95 -46.86 -26.16
C SER A 38 19.51 -47.21 -27.58
N THR A 39 18.27 -47.68 -27.75
CA THR A 39 17.68 -48.06 -29.04
C THR A 39 16.68 -47.03 -29.58
N ALA A 40 16.40 -45.95 -28.85
CA ALA A 40 15.43 -44.94 -29.28
C ALA A 40 15.93 -44.23 -30.54
N THR A 41 15.20 -44.34 -31.64
CA THR A 41 15.46 -43.64 -32.91
C THR A 41 14.48 -42.49 -33.17
N GLU A 42 13.38 -42.43 -32.42
CA GLU A 42 12.33 -41.42 -32.50
C GLU A 42 12.18 -40.70 -31.15
N ASN A 43 11.49 -39.56 -31.15
CA ASN A 43 11.22 -38.85 -29.90
C ASN A 43 10.32 -39.69 -28.98
N SER A 44 10.75 -39.91 -27.74
CA SER A 44 10.08 -40.82 -26.80
C SER A 44 10.02 -40.25 -25.39
N VAL A 45 9.00 -40.63 -24.65
CA VAL A 45 8.84 -40.37 -23.21
C VAL A 45 8.79 -41.71 -22.49
N PHE A 46 9.71 -41.92 -21.56
CA PHE A 46 9.78 -43.11 -20.72
C PHE A 46 9.30 -42.74 -19.32
N VAL A 47 8.10 -43.21 -18.95
CA VAL A 47 7.48 -42.91 -17.66
C VAL A 47 7.85 -44.00 -16.67
N LEU A 48 8.49 -43.63 -15.56
CA LEU A 48 8.82 -44.56 -14.50
C LEU A 48 7.53 -44.93 -13.76
N THR A 49 7.23 -46.22 -13.65
CA THR A 49 6.06 -46.72 -12.91
C THR A 49 6.37 -46.90 -11.44
N ALA A 50 5.35 -47.20 -10.63
CA ALA A 50 5.51 -47.53 -9.21
C ALA A 50 6.30 -48.82 -8.95
N ASP A 51 6.51 -49.67 -9.97
CA ASP A 51 7.33 -50.89 -9.87
C ASP A 51 8.82 -50.60 -10.09
N PHE A 52 9.17 -49.38 -10.52
CA PHE A 52 10.56 -48.98 -10.72
C PHE A 52 11.30 -48.89 -9.37
N VAL A 53 12.56 -49.30 -9.34
CA VAL A 53 13.35 -49.28 -8.10
C VAL A 53 13.55 -47.84 -7.62
N GLU A 54 13.20 -47.60 -6.35
CA GLU A 54 13.39 -46.32 -5.67
C GLU A 54 14.64 -46.30 -4.78
N ASP A 55 15.02 -47.41 -4.11
CA ASP A 55 16.22 -47.48 -3.26
C ASP A 55 17.38 -48.23 -3.94
N PHE A 56 18.26 -47.49 -4.61
CA PHE A 56 19.41 -48.04 -5.32
C PHE A 56 20.51 -48.55 -4.37
N ASP A 57 20.56 -48.08 -3.13
CA ASP A 57 21.58 -48.47 -2.15
C ASP A 57 21.48 -49.96 -1.81
N THR A 58 20.25 -50.45 -1.62
CA THR A 58 19.99 -51.87 -1.38
C THR A 58 20.40 -52.78 -2.54
N GLN A 59 20.43 -52.23 -3.77
CA GLN A 59 20.76 -52.96 -5.00
C GLN A 59 22.19 -52.71 -5.50
N ALA A 60 22.93 -51.79 -4.87
CA ALA A 60 24.24 -51.32 -5.31
C ALA A 60 24.29 -50.93 -6.81
N SER A 61 23.22 -50.31 -7.33
CA SER A 61 23.02 -50.07 -8.76
C SER A 61 22.94 -48.57 -9.13
N SER A 62 22.98 -48.26 -10.44
CA SER A 62 22.85 -46.90 -11.00
C SER A 62 22.17 -46.92 -12.38
N ILE A 63 21.65 -45.77 -12.81
CA ILE A 63 21.00 -45.60 -14.12
C ILE A 63 22.02 -45.07 -15.14
N ASP A 64 22.77 -45.99 -15.75
CA ASP A 64 23.70 -45.68 -16.84
C ASP A 64 23.00 -45.71 -18.21
N LEU A 65 22.81 -44.55 -18.81
CA LEU A 65 22.14 -44.33 -20.08
C LEU A 65 23.17 -44.18 -21.21
N THR A 66 22.86 -44.76 -22.36
CA THR A 66 23.64 -44.57 -23.59
C THR A 66 22.78 -43.84 -24.63
N ILE A 67 23.15 -42.62 -24.98
CA ILE A 67 22.47 -41.75 -25.95
C ILE A 67 23.13 -41.94 -27.32
N ASN A 68 22.50 -42.75 -28.18
CA ASN A 68 23.07 -43.13 -29.49
C ASN A 68 22.43 -42.43 -30.69
N SER A 69 21.39 -41.64 -30.48
CA SER A 69 20.60 -41.03 -31.55
C SER A 69 20.44 -39.52 -31.37
N SER A 70 19.89 -38.88 -32.40
CA SER A 70 19.51 -37.47 -32.37
C SER A 70 18.07 -37.24 -31.87
N ALA A 71 17.45 -38.27 -31.28
CA ALA A 71 16.09 -38.19 -30.76
C ALA A 71 15.96 -37.31 -29.51
N LYS A 72 14.75 -36.80 -29.26
CA LYS A 72 14.37 -36.16 -28.00
C LYS A 72 13.79 -37.21 -27.06
N ILE A 73 14.60 -37.63 -26.09
CA ILE A 73 14.27 -38.65 -25.10
C ILE A 73 13.95 -37.95 -23.78
N THR A 74 12.79 -38.24 -23.22
CA THR A 74 12.38 -37.79 -21.89
C THR A 74 12.26 -38.98 -20.95
N ILE A 75 12.84 -38.85 -19.76
CA ILE A 75 12.63 -39.75 -18.62
C ILE A 75 11.76 -38.97 -17.63
N ASP A 76 10.51 -39.39 -17.48
CA ASP A 76 9.55 -38.81 -16.56
C ASP A 76 9.44 -39.68 -15.32
N GLY A 77 9.84 -39.15 -14.17
CA GLY A 77 9.81 -39.89 -12.92
C GLY A 77 8.45 -40.02 -12.27
N ALA A 78 7.41 -39.39 -12.80
CA ALA A 78 6.07 -39.38 -12.19
C ALA A 78 6.07 -38.97 -10.69
N ASN A 79 6.97 -38.06 -10.31
CA ASN A 79 7.23 -37.56 -8.95
C ASN A 79 7.80 -38.59 -7.96
N GLN A 80 8.37 -39.69 -8.45
CA GLN A 80 9.04 -40.68 -7.61
C GLN A 80 10.29 -40.12 -6.91
N THR A 81 10.64 -40.74 -5.78
CA THR A 81 11.86 -40.45 -5.04
C THR A 81 12.87 -41.56 -5.25
N LEU A 82 14.00 -41.25 -5.88
CA LEU A 82 15.10 -42.18 -6.10
C LEU A 82 16.21 -41.87 -5.11
N LYS A 83 16.56 -42.85 -4.28
CA LYS A 83 17.66 -42.80 -3.32
C LYS A 83 18.91 -43.42 -3.95
N ALA A 84 20.01 -42.67 -3.93
CA ALA A 84 21.29 -43.10 -4.50
C ALA A 84 21.91 -44.31 -3.79
N ALA A 85 22.72 -45.07 -4.51
CA ALA A 85 23.60 -46.08 -3.92
C ALA A 85 24.94 -45.50 -3.46
N LEU A 86 25.55 -46.16 -2.46
CA LEU A 86 26.89 -45.82 -2.00
C LEU A 86 27.90 -45.79 -3.16
N ASN A 87 28.63 -44.68 -3.26
CA ASN A 87 29.65 -44.38 -4.27
C ASN A 87 29.14 -44.41 -5.73
N LYS A 88 27.84 -44.18 -5.96
CA LYS A 88 27.23 -44.15 -7.31
C LYS A 88 26.49 -42.84 -7.57
N GLN A 89 26.39 -42.46 -8.84
CA GLN A 89 25.46 -41.43 -9.29
C GLN A 89 24.05 -42.03 -9.49
N HIS A 90 23.02 -41.18 -9.45
CA HIS A 90 21.68 -41.63 -9.87
C HIS A 90 21.70 -41.94 -11.37
N PHE A 91 22.19 -40.98 -12.17
CA PHE A 91 22.25 -41.10 -13.62
C PHE A 91 23.67 -40.88 -14.14
N THR A 92 24.06 -41.73 -15.09
CA THR A 92 25.25 -41.55 -15.93
C THR A 92 24.81 -41.49 -17.38
N ALA A 93 24.88 -40.33 -18.05
CA ALA A 93 24.46 -40.16 -19.44
C ALA A 93 25.67 -40.05 -20.37
N ASN A 94 25.96 -41.12 -21.12
CA ASN A 94 27.07 -41.16 -22.09
C ASN A 94 26.55 -41.41 -23.50
N GLY A 95 27.37 -41.19 -24.52
CA GLY A 95 27.08 -41.65 -25.87
C GLY A 95 27.58 -40.70 -26.94
N SER A 96 27.32 -41.04 -28.20
CA SER A 96 27.71 -40.25 -29.37
C SER A 96 26.56 -39.53 -30.06
N GLY A 97 25.33 -39.68 -29.55
CA GLY A 97 24.13 -39.05 -30.10
C GLY A 97 24.06 -37.55 -29.81
N GLU A 98 23.59 -36.79 -30.79
CA GLU A 98 23.42 -35.32 -30.70
C GLU A 98 22.03 -34.90 -30.20
N GLY A 99 21.23 -35.87 -29.73
CA GLY A 99 19.85 -35.67 -29.30
C GLY A 99 19.69 -34.92 -27.98
N THR A 100 18.46 -34.86 -27.48
CA THR A 100 18.16 -34.27 -26.16
C THR A 100 17.80 -35.38 -25.18
N LEU A 101 18.41 -35.38 -24.00
CA LEU A 101 17.96 -36.13 -22.84
C LEU A 101 17.28 -35.18 -21.85
N THR A 102 16.01 -35.41 -21.53
CA THR A 102 15.30 -34.71 -20.45
C THR A 102 15.10 -35.66 -19.28
N ILE A 103 15.49 -35.26 -18.08
CA ILE A 103 15.17 -35.92 -16.81
C ILE A 103 14.21 -34.99 -16.09
N GLN A 104 13.01 -35.47 -15.75
CA GLN A 104 11.99 -34.63 -15.14
C GLN A 104 11.15 -35.32 -14.07
N ASN A 105 10.49 -34.50 -13.24
CA ASN A 105 9.50 -34.93 -12.25
C ASN A 105 10.07 -35.98 -11.27
N LEU A 106 11.23 -35.69 -10.68
CA LEU A 106 11.95 -36.62 -9.80
C LEU A 106 12.44 -35.92 -8.54
N THR A 107 12.36 -36.63 -7.41
CA THR A 107 13.20 -36.34 -6.26
C THR A 107 14.39 -37.29 -6.27
N LEU A 108 15.60 -36.75 -6.34
CA LEU A 108 16.86 -37.48 -6.26
C LEU A 108 17.47 -37.21 -4.88
N THR A 109 17.51 -38.22 -4.02
CA THR A 109 17.99 -38.09 -2.65
C THR A 109 19.25 -38.92 -2.43
N GLY A 110 20.20 -38.40 -1.67
CA GLY A 110 21.43 -39.12 -1.36
C GLY A 110 21.37 -39.87 -0.05
N LEU A 111 22.55 -40.02 0.56
CA LEU A 111 22.77 -40.79 1.78
C LEU A 111 23.08 -39.91 3.00
N VAL A 112 23.02 -38.57 2.87
CA VAL A 112 23.23 -37.66 4.00
C VAL A 112 22.07 -37.80 4.98
N LYS A 113 22.40 -37.97 6.26
CA LYS A 113 21.40 -38.18 7.32
C LYS A 113 20.96 -36.83 7.89
N ASP A 114 19.73 -36.77 8.38
CA ASP A 114 19.21 -35.57 9.05
C ASP A 114 20.04 -35.18 10.29
N SER A 115 20.67 -36.15 10.97
CA SER A 115 21.57 -35.90 12.10
C SER A 115 22.86 -35.17 11.73
N GLU A 116 23.20 -35.07 10.44
CA GLU A 116 24.35 -34.31 9.94
C GLU A 116 24.00 -32.86 9.60
N LEU A 117 22.72 -32.51 9.62
CA LEU A 117 22.21 -31.20 9.26
C LEU A 117 21.65 -30.48 10.49
N VAL A 118 21.83 -29.17 10.56
CA VAL A 118 21.20 -28.31 11.58
C VAL A 118 20.31 -27.32 10.84
N GLY A 119 18.99 -27.48 10.97
CA GLY A 119 18.03 -26.65 10.23
C GLY A 119 18.11 -26.81 8.70
N GLY A 120 18.69 -27.92 8.21
CA GLY A 120 18.94 -28.18 6.79
C GLY A 120 20.34 -27.77 6.31
N GLU A 121 21.10 -27.03 7.12
CA GLU A 121 22.46 -26.57 6.82
C GLU A 121 23.52 -27.58 7.25
N PHE A 122 24.61 -27.67 6.48
CA PHE A 122 25.80 -28.39 6.91
C PHE A 122 26.61 -27.55 7.91
N PRO A 123 27.19 -28.16 8.95
CA PRO A 123 28.18 -27.48 9.80
C PRO A 123 29.35 -26.92 8.98
N LYS A 124 29.94 -25.80 9.39
CA LYS A 124 31.07 -25.18 8.65
C LYS A 124 32.30 -26.09 8.55
N ASP A 125 32.56 -26.84 9.63
CA ASP A 125 33.61 -27.84 9.76
C ASP A 125 33.15 -29.25 9.39
N TRP A 126 32.03 -29.37 8.64
CA TRP A 126 31.45 -30.65 8.27
C TRP A 126 32.49 -31.59 7.65
N ASN A 127 32.63 -32.75 8.30
CA ASN A 127 33.51 -33.84 7.90
C ASN A 127 32.70 -35.14 7.80
N PRO A 128 32.09 -35.41 6.63
CA PRO A 128 31.14 -36.51 6.47
C PRO A 128 31.79 -37.89 6.45
N ASP A 129 31.04 -38.87 6.99
CA ASP A 129 31.34 -40.29 6.86
C ASP A 129 31.44 -40.69 5.37
N ALA A 130 32.44 -41.51 5.04
CA ALA A 130 32.61 -42.08 3.71
C ALA A 130 31.40 -42.93 3.27
N SER A 131 30.58 -43.41 4.21
CA SER A 131 29.32 -44.12 3.93
C SER A 131 28.21 -43.26 3.31
N ASN A 132 28.38 -41.93 3.26
CA ASN A 132 27.33 -41.03 2.79
C ASN A 132 27.55 -40.57 1.34
N ILE A 133 28.60 -41.07 0.69
CA ILE A 133 28.94 -40.70 -0.69
C ILE A 133 27.93 -41.34 -1.65
N GLY A 134 27.26 -40.55 -2.47
CA GLY A 134 26.30 -41.02 -3.46
C GLY A 134 25.44 -39.86 -4.00
N GLY A 135 24.90 -40.06 -5.20
CA GLY A 135 23.95 -39.16 -5.86
C GLY A 135 24.53 -38.33 -7.00
N GLY A 136 23.68 -37.49 -7.58
CA GLY A 136 23.98 -36.65 -8.73
C GLY A 136 23.74 -37.26 -10.12
N VAL A 137 24.05 -36.47 -11.15
CA VAL A 137 23.96 -36.78 -12.58
C VAL A 137 25.30 -36.47 -13.24
N THR A 138 25.87 -37.43 -13.97
CA THR A 138 27.18 -37.27 -14.63
C THR A 138 27.16 -37.79 -16.06
N GLY A 139 28.20 -37.46 -16.85
CA GLY A 139 28.46 -38.14 -18.13
C GLY A 139 28.93 -37.20 -19.25
N SER A 140 29.00 -37.73 -20.48
CA SER A 140 29.45 -36.99 -21.65
C SER A 140 28.78 -37.48 -22.94
N PHE A 141 28.13 -36.57 -23.67
CA PHE A 141 27.56 -36.82 -24.99
C PHE A 141 27.38 -35.49 -25.76
N PRO A 142 27.45 -35.47 -27.11
CA PRO A 142 27.49 -34.21 -27.86
C PRO A 142 26.17 -33.43 -27.91
N GLY A 143 25.06 -34.03 -27.46
CA GLY A 143 23.72 -33.45 -27.47
C GLY A 143 23.42 -32.46 -26.34
N GLU A 144 22.15 -32.41 -25.92
CA GLU A 144 21.66 -31.53 -24.85
C GLU A 144 21.09 -32.31 -23.66
N LEU A 145 21.38 -31.86 -22.44
CA LEU A 145 20.73 -32.36 -21.22
C LEU A 145 19.73 -31.32 -20.69
N LYS A 146 18.56 -31.79 -20.26
CA LYS A 146 17.56 -30.99 -19.56
C LYS A 146 17.20 -31.65 -18.22
N ILE A 147 17.18 -30.87 -17.17
CA ILE A 147 16.71 -31.25 -15.82
C ILE A 147 15.55 -30.32 -15.49
N ILE A 148 14.34 -30.85 -15.34
CA ILE A 148 13.12 -30.05 -15.22
C ILE A 148 12.27 -30.58 -14.08
N ASN A 149 11.76 -29.72 -13.19
CA ASN A 149 10.90 -30.17 -12.08
C ASN A 149 11.57 -31.29 -11.24
N CYS A 150 12.85 -31.11 -10.90
CA CYS A 150 13.60 -32.08 -10.10
C CYS A 150 14.03 -31.50 -8.74
N LEU A 151 14.01 -32.31 -7.69
CA LEU A 151 14.58 -31.97 -6.38
C LEU A 151 15.80 -32.84 -6.12
N PHE A 152 16.98 -32.23 -6.06
CA PHE A 152 18.21 -32.86 -5.59
C PHE A 152 18.34 -32.54 -4.11
N SER A 153 18.38 -33.56 -3.26
CA SER A 153 18.45 -33.35 -1.81
C SER A 153 19.38 -34.29 -1.07
N LYS A 154 19.93 -33.85 0.07
CA LYS A 154 20.62 -34.68 1.06
C LYS A 154 21.66 -35.63 0.46
N MET A 155 22.51 -35.13 -0.42
CA MET A 155 23.47 -35.97 -1.14
C MET A 155 24.91 -35.46 -1.05
N ARG A 156 25.85 -36.40 -1.13
CA ARG A 156 27.29 -36.16 -1.26
C ARG A 156 27.78 -36.86 -2.53
N PRO A 157 27.60 -36.25 -3.71
CA PRO A 157 28.04 -36.85 -4.96
C PRO A 157 29.56 -37.10 -4.95
N PRO A 158 30.06 -38.21 -5.53
CA PRO A 158 31.50 -38.47 -5.66
C PRO A 158 32.31 -37.38 -6.38
N GLY A 159 31.65 -36.52 -7.16
CA GLY A 159 32.29 -35.42 -7.90
C GLY A 159 31.49 -34.12 -7.78
N ALA A 160 30.31 -34.07 -8.42
CA ALA A 160 29.38 -32.95 -8.32
C ALA A 160 27.93 -33.44 -8.43
N GLY A 161 26.97 -32.61 -8.02
CA GLY A 161 25.54 -32.88 -8.20
C GLY A 161 25.15 -33.01 -9.67
N VAL A 162 25.67 -32.13 -10.52
CA VAL A 162 25.56 -32.20 -11.98
C VAL A 162 26.93 -31.94 -12.60
N ASN A 163 27.44 -32.91 -13.35
CA ASN A 163 28.68 -32.80 -14.12
C ASN A 163 28.53 -33.52 -15.46
N VAL A 164 27.95 -32.82 -16.43
CA VAL A 164 27.72 -33.37 -17.76
C VAL A 164 28.41 -32.51 -18.81
N SER A 165 29.29 -33.14 -19.58
CA SER A 165 29.92 -32.52 -20.75
C SER A 165 29.01 -32.73 -21.95
N SER A 166 28.32 -31.68 -22.36
CA SER A 166 27.41 -31.69 -23.51
C SER A 166 27.48 -30.38 -24.30
N LYS A 167 26.70 -30.24 -25.37
CA LYS A 167 26.57 -28.94 -26.04
C LYS A 167 25.89 -27.93 -25.13
N LYS A 168 24.83 -28.35 -24.43
CA LYS A 168 24.03 -27.49 -23.55
C LYS A 168 23.41 -28.28 -22.41
N VAL A 169 23.39 -27.69 -21.23
CA VAL A 169 22.66 -28.14 -20.05
C VAL A 169 21.62 -27.09 -19.68
N THR A 170 20.35 -27.50 -19.60
CA THR A 170 19.25 -26.64 -19.16
C THR A 170 18.69 -27.18 -17.85
N ILE A 171 18.57 -26.32 -16.84
CA ILE A 171 17.99 -26.67 -15.54
C ILE A 171 16.85 -25.70 -15.27
N LYS A 172 15.62 -26.22 -15.12
CA LYS A 172 14.44 -25.39 -14.87
C LYS A 172 13.59 -25.92 -13.75
N GLU A 173 13.00 -25.01 -12.98
CA GLU A 173 12.00 -25.35 -11.95
C GLU A 173 12.53 -26.46 -11.02
N SER A 174 13.80 -26.35 -10.64
CA SER A 174 14.52 -27.41 -9.96
C SER A 174 15.25 -26.87 -8.74
N SER A 175 15.39 -27.72 -7.73
CA SER A 175 15.94 -27.36 -6.44
C SER A 175 17.13 -28.25 -6.08
N PHE A 176 18.19 -27.65 -5.58
CA PHE A 176 19.39 -28.30 -5.03
C PHE A 176 19.51 -27.88 -3.57
N ILE A 177 19.15 -28.79 -2.66
CA ILE A 177 19.00 -28.50 -1.24
C ILE A 177 19.86 -29.45 -0.41
N SER A 178 20.78 -28.91 0.37
CA SER A 178 21.66 -29.71 1.24
C SER A 178 22.48 -30.73 0.44
N LEU A 179 23.12 -30.28 -0.64
CA LEU A 179 24.18 -31.03 -1.31
C LEU A 179 25.53 -30.67 -0.71
N GLY A 180 26.24 -31.66 -0.21
CA GLY A 180 27.54 -31.46 0.44
C GLY A 180 28.66 -32.15 -0.32
N ILE A 181 29.58 -31.39 -0.89
CA ILE A 181 30.72 -31.90 -1.66
C ILE A 181 32.01 -31.50 -0.96
N THR A 182 32.83 -32.49 -0.61
CA THR A 182 34.10 -32.30 0.12
C THR A 182 35.23 -33.04 -0.57
N ASN A 183 36.46 -32.53 -0.45
CA ASN A 183 37.67 -33.24 -0.87
C ASN A 183 37.64 -33.65 -2.35
N SER A 184 37.06 -32.82 -3.22
CA SER A 184 37.10 -33.02 -4.68
C SER A 184 38.36 -32.41 -5.29
N TYR A 185 39.16 -33.22 -5.97
CA TYR A 185 40.37 -32.79 -6.69
C TYR A 185 40.09 -31.92 -7.92
N ASN A 186 38.87 -31.96 -8.46
CA ASN A 186 38.47 -31.11 -9.59
C ASN A 186 37.76 -29.82 -9.12
N GLY A 187 37.74 -29.59 -7.80
CA GLY A 187 36.92 -28.56 -7.14
C GLY A 187 35.59 -29.14 -6.67
N GLY A 188 35.25 -28.89 -5.40
CA GLY A 188 33.95 -29.32 -4.86
C GLY A 188 32.87 -28.41 -5.41
N SER A 189 31.78 -28.97 -5.96
CA SER A 189 30.65 -28.18 -6.44
C SER A 189 29.36 -28.97 -6.59
N VAL A 190 28.23 -28.27 -6.53
CA VAL A 190 26.90 -28.81 -6.90
C VAL A 190 26.79 -28.90 -8.41
N ILE A 191 27.23 -27.88 -9.14
CA ILE A 191 27.35 -27.89 -10.60
C ILE A 191 28.82 -27.69 -10.95
N TYR A 192 29.36 -28.58 -11.79
CA TYR A 192 30.70 -28.44 -12.34
C TYR A 192 30.63 -28.40 -13.87
N THR A 193 31.30 -27.42 -14.47
CA THR A 193 31.40 -27.36 -15.94
C THR A 193 32.74 -26.81 -16.42
N ARG A 194 33.20 -27.38 -17.54
CA ARG A 194 34.42 -27.02 -18.26
C ARG A 194 34.26 -27.32 -19.75
N GLY A 195 35.22 -26.92 -20.58
CA GLY A 195 35.19 -27.24 -22.01
C GLY A 195 34.36 -26.21 -22.77
N SER A 196 33.21 -26.59 -23.35
CA SER A 196 32.39 -25.68 -24.16
C SER A 196 30.89 -25.84 -23.90
N THR A 197 30.51 -26.40 -22.75
CA THR A 197 29.10 -26.65 -22.42
C THR A 197 28.40 -25.39 -21.96
N SER A 198 27.37 -24.98 -22.69
CA SER A 198 26.48 -23.87 -22.31
C SER A 198 25.54 -24.28 -21.18
N TYR A 199 25.24 -23.36 -20.25
CA TYR A 199 24.34 -23.59 -19.12
C TYR A 199 23.22 -22.55 -19.09
N GLU A 200 21.98 -23.01 -18.95
CA GLU A 200 20.81 -22.16 -18.72
C GLU A 200 20.05 -22.66 -17.49
N VAL A 201 20.12 -21.89 -16.41
CA VAL A 201 19.46 -22.17 -15.14
C VAL A 201 18.36 -21.14 -14.91
N GLU A 202 17.12 -21.59 -14.79
CA GLU A 202 15.97 -20.69 -14.69
C GLU A 202 14.97 -21.19 -13.66
N ASN A 203 14.42 -20.30 -12.83
CA ASN A 203 13.41 -20.66 -11.81
C ASN A 203 13.94 -21.78 -10.89
N CYS A 204 15.18 -21.66 -10.40
CA CYS A 204 15.82 -22.70 -9.59
C CYS A 204 16.19 -22.20 -8.20
N THR A 205 16.24 -23.12 -7.23
CA THR A 205 16.70 -22.82 -5.86
C THR A 205 17.93 -23.64 -5.52
N PHE A 206 18.99 -22.96 -5.07
CA PHE A 206 20.18 -23.55 -4.48
C PHE A 206 20.22 -23.12 -3.02
N ALA A 207 19.91 -24.04 -2.11
CA ALA A 207 19.84 -23.73 -0.69
C ALA A 207 20.69 -24.68 0.14
N TYR A 208 21.37 -24.14 1.15
CA TYR A 208 22.06 -24.92 2.17
C TYR A 208 23.12 -25.88 1.62
N ASN A 209 23.64 -25.61 0.43
CA ASN A 209 24.66 -26.45 -0.17
C ASN A 209 26.02 -26.13 0.43
N TYR A 210 26.87 -27.15 0.52
CA TYR A 210 28.23 -27.05 1.03
C TYR A 210 29.21 -27.53 -0.02
N ALA A 211 30.21 -26.72 -0.35
CA ALA A 211 31.29 -27.09 -1.25
C ALA A 211 32.65 -26.87 -0.61
N LYS A 212 33.53 -27.85 -0.74
CA LYS A 212 34.92 -27.79 -0.30
C LYS A 212 35.84 -28.54 -1.26
N GLY A 213 36.79 -27.82 -1.87
CA GLY A 213 37.81 -28.42 -2.75
C GLY A 213 38.76 -29.35 -2.00
N ALA A 214 39.56 -30.17 -2.69
CA ALA A 214 40.66 -30.93 -2.07
C ALA A 214 41.98 -30.17 -2.18
N TRP A 215 42.75 -30.06 -1.08
CA TRP A 215 44.08 -29.42 -1.11
C TRP A 215 44.02 -28.04 -1.78
N ALA A 216 44.97 -27.71 -2.65
CA ALA A 216 45.10 -26.44 -3.35
C ALA A 216 44.12 -26.23 -4.53
N ASN A 217 42.96 -26.90 -4.53
CA ASN A 217 41.96 -26.77 -5.59
C ASN A 217 40.80 -25.87 -5.16
N ALA A 218 40.46 -24.94 -6.05
CA ALA A 218 39.31 -24.05 -5.96
C ALA A 218 37.98 -24.82 -5.86
N SER A 219 36.99 -24.26 -5.16
CA SER A 219 35.61 -24.77 -5.11
C SER A 219 34.60 -23.63 -5.23
N ALA A 220 33.36 -23.99 -5.54
CA ALA A 220 32.18 -23.13 -5.52
C ALA A 220 30.92 -24.00 -5.57
N ILE A 221 29.75 -23.47 -5.23
CA ILE A 221 28.50 -24.24 -5.41
C ILE A 221 28.27 -24.51 -6.90
N ILE A 222 28.51 -23.52 -7.74
CA ILE A 222 28.50 -23.62 -9.19
C ILE A 222 29.88 -23.19 -9.69
N TYR A 223 30.68 -24.17 -10.08
CA TYR A 223 32.05 -23.96 -10.49
C TYR A 223 32.20 -24.10 -12.01
N ILE A 224 32.48 -22.97 -12.66
CA ILE A 224 32.70 -22.86 -14.10
C ILE A 224 34.16 -22.53 -14.31
N THR A 225 34.89 -23.45 -14.95
CA THR A 225 36.32 -23.25 -15.17
C THR A 225 36.81 -23.74 -16.52
N VAL A 226 37.70 -22.97 -17.16
CA VAL A 226 38.27 -23.30 -18.47
C VAL A 226 37.17 -23.70 -19.48
N ASN A 227 36.13 -22.88 -19.53
CA ASN A 227 34.93 -23.09 -20.33
C ASN A 227 34.79 -21.98 -21.39
N VAL A 228 34.59 -22.31 -22.67
CA VAL A 228 34.41 -21.39 -23.81
C VAL A 228 33.02 -21.53 -24.45
N ALA A 229 31.98 -21.68 -23.63
CA ALA A 229 30.60 -21.84 -24.07
C ALA A 229 30.02 -20.59 -24.76
N ASP A 230 28.93 -20.78 -25.51
CA ASP A 230 28.17 -19.67 -26.08
C ASP A 230 27.48 -18.86 -24.97
N LEU A 231 26.83 -19.56 -24.02
CA LEU A 231 26.03 -18.91 -22.99
C LEU A 231 26.12 -19.64 -21.65
N ILE A 232 26.31 -18.85 -20.60
CA ILE A 232 26.05 -19.26 -19.22
C ILE A 232 25.04 -18.27 -18.63
N SER A 233 23.90 -18.76 -18.15
CA SER A 233 22.86 -17.88 -17.60
C SER A 233 22.15 -18.46 -16.39
N PHE A 234 21.83 -17.55 -15.47
CA PHE A 234 21.04 -17.77 -14.26
C PHE A 234 19.92 -16.73 -14.25
N LYS A 235 18.68 -17.19 -14.23
CA LYS A 235 17.50 -16.31 -14.30
C LYS A 235 16.47 -16.70 -13.26
N ASN A 236 15.82 -15.71 -12.64
CA ASN A 236 14.70 -15.95 -11.71
C ASN A 236 15.06 -16.97 -10.62
N SER A 237 16.32 -17.04 -10.19
CA SER A 237 16.83 -18.14 -9.36
C SER A 237 17.35 -17.63 -8.03
N ARG A 238 17.32 -18.50 -7.02
CA ARG A 238 17.64 -18.13 -5.64
C ARG A 238 18.78 -18.95 -5.07
N PHE A 239 19.68 -18.26 -4.40
CA PHE A 239 20.88 -18.81 -3.76
C PHE A 239 20.84 -18.44 -2.29
N TYR A 240 20.44 -19.39 -1.45
CA TYR A 240 20.10 -19.14 -0.06
C TYR A 240 21.02 -19.93 0.89
N LYS A 241 21.81 -19.21 1.67
CA LYS A 241 22.67 -19.77 2.72
C LYS A 241 23.52 -20.96 2.26
N ASN A 242 24.17 -20.80 1.12
CA ASN A 242 25.15 -21.77 0.67
C ASN A 242 26.53 -21.44 1.26
N THR A 243 27.32 -22.47 1.53
CA THR A 243 28.67 -22.34 2.08
C THR A 243 29.69 -22.93 1.13
N ASN A 244 30.72 -22.15 0.79
CA ASN A 244 31.88 -22.63 0.06
C ASN A 244 33.13 -22.46 0.90
N ASN A 245 34.02 -23.45 0.89
CA ASN A 245 35.30 -23.38 1.57
C ASN A 245 36.44 -23.77 0.62
N THR A 246 37.17 -22.76 0.16
CA THR A 246 38.16 -22.88 -0.92
C THR A 246 39.58 -22.88 -0.36
N ALA A 247 40.48 -23.65 -0.97
CA ALA A 247 41.90 -23.66 -0.60
C ALA A 247 42.74 -23.71 -1.88
N VAL A 248 43.62 -22.72 -2.07
CA VAL A 248 44.59 -22.70 -3.17
C VAL A 248 45.94 -22.27 -2.61
N LYS A 249 47.01 -22.90 -3.13
CA LYS A 249 48.39 -22.78 -2.63
C LYS A 249 49.10 -21.52 -3.13
N ASP A 250 48.77 -21.07 -4.34
CA ASP A 250 49.33 -19.88 -5.00
C ASP A 250 48.30 -19.38 -6.04
N GLY A 251 47.94 -18.08 -6.00
CA GLY A 251 47.00 -17.44 -6.94
C GLY A 251 45.53 -17.41 -6.48
N ALA A 252 44.67 -16.85 -7.33
CA ALA A 252 43.23 -16.70 -7.12
C ALA A 252 42.52 -18.03 -6.78
N ALA A 253 42.07 -18.15 -5.53
CA ALA A 253 41.23 -19.23 -5.06
C ALA A 253 39.83 -19.07 -5.68
N GLY A 254 39.16 -20.17 -6.00
CA GLY A 254 37.78 -20.08 -6.46
C GLY A 254 36.93 -19.47 -5.36
N GLY A 255 36.26 -18.36 -5.64
CA GLY A 255 35.34 -17.68 -4.73
C GLY A 255 33.87 -17.87 -5.11
N GLY A 256 32.97 -17.32 -4.31
CA GLY A 256 31.53 -17.24 -4.60
C GLY A 256 30.72 -18.53 -4.61
N VAL A 257 29.41 -18.33 -4.57
CA VAL A 257 28.43 -19.38 -4.83
C VAL A 257 28.51 -19.77 -6.30
N ILE A 258 28.60 -18.77 -7.18
CA ILE A 258 28.88 -18.96 -8.60
C ILE A 258 30.27 -18.40 -8.89
N SER A 259 31.12 -19.26 -9.43
CA SER A 259 32.50 -18.95 -9.69
C SER A 259 32.84 -19.17 -11.15
N LEU A 260 33.28 -18.11 -11.81
CA LEU A 260 33.76 -18.11 -13.18
C LEU A 260 35.27 -17.92 -13.16
N LYS A 261 36.01 -19.03 -13.15
CA LYS A 261 37.48 -19.03 -13.03
C LYS A 261 38.15 -19.48 -14.32
N ASP A 262 38.89 -18.59 -14.95
CA ASP A 262 39.59 -18.81 -16.23
C ASP A 262 38.64 -19.38 -17.31
N ALA A 263 37.37 -18.96 -17.28
CA ALA A 263 36.37 -19.30 -18.29
C ALA A 263 36.01 -18.06 -19.12
N TYR A 264 35.69 -18.32 -20.38
CA TYR A 264 35.54 -17.33 -21.44
C TYR A 264 34.27 -17.57 -22.26
N PRO A 265 33.08 -17.65 -21.64
CA PRO A 265 31.85 -17.77 -22.42
C PRO A 265 31.63 -16.53 -23.29
N GLU A 266 30.93 -16.64 -24.41
CA GLU A 266 30.57 -15.44 -25.19
C GLU A 266 29.68 -14.51 -24.35
N LYS A 267 28.73 -15.07 -23.60
CA LYS A 267 27.85 -14.33 -22.71
C LYS A 267 27.66 -15.01 -21.34
N PHE A 268 27.70 -14.20 -20.28
CA PHE A 268 27.37 -14.60 -18.92
C PHE A 268 26.25 -13.71 -18.37
N ILE A 269 25.13 -14.29 -17.93
CA ILE A 269 23.95 -13.55 -17.47
C ILE A 269 23.55 -14.00 -16.06
N VAL A 270 23.36 -13.03 -15.16
CA VAL A 270 22.60 -13.19 -13.92
C VAL A 270 21.48 -12.17 -13.98
N ASP A 271 20.22 -12.62 -14.07
CA ASP A 271 19.07 -11.73 -14.17
C ASP A 271 17.96 -12.12 -13.19
N ASN A 272 17.41 -11.15 -12.47
CA ASN A 272 16.31 -11.38 -11.52
C ASN A 272 16.61 -12.51 -10.51
N CYS A 273 17.83 -12.55 -9.97
CA CYS A 273 18.26 -13.55 -8.99
C CYS A 273 18.37 -12.96 -7.59
N GLU A 274 18.24 -13.79 -6.56
CA GLU A 274 18.42 -13.37 -5.16
C GLU A 274 19.49 -14.23 -4.46
N PHE A 275 20.52 -13.57 -3.93
CA PHE A 275 21.63 -14.18 -3.20
C PHE A 275 21.56 -13.71 -1.74
N VAL A 276 21.23 -14.63 -0.83
CA VAL A 276 20.95 -14.30 0.57
C VAL A 276 21.80 -15.16 1.50
N GLY A 277 22.59 -14.52 2.35
CA GLY A 277 23.29 -15.18 3.45
C GLY A 277 24.33 -16.21 2.99
N ASN A 278 24.83 -16.13 1.76
CA ASN A 278 25.83 -17.07 1.28
C ASN A 278 27.20 -16.71 1.87
N GLU A 279 27.98 -17.72 2.19
CA GLU A 279 29.26 -17.54 2.86
C GLU A 279 30.37 -18.28 2.12
N ILE A 280 31.44 -17.55 1.85
CA ILE A 280 32.66 -18.08 1.28
C ILE A 280 33.75 -17.94 2.34
N ASP A 281 34.41 -19.06 2.61
CA ASP A 281 35.50 -19.18 3.56
C ASP A 281 36.74 -19.76 2.88
N SER A 282 37.89 -19.62 3.54
CA SER A 282 39.12 -20.28 3.11
C SER A 282 39.69 -21.20 4.17
N TYR A 283 40.41 -22.24 3.78
CA TYR A 283 41.09 -23.15 4.68
C TYR A 283 42.52 -23.50 4.21
N GLY A 284 43.36 -24.02 5.12
CA GLY A 284 44.79 -24.32 4.85
C GLY A 284 45.74 -23.18 5.20
N GLU A 285 47.05 -23.42 5.08
CA GLU A 285 48.14 -22.50 5.49
C GLU A 285 48.46 -21.40 4.45
N LEU A 286 47.91 -21.48 3.24
CA LEU A 286 48.31 -20.67 2.07
C LEU A 286 47.13 -20.03 1.31
N GLY A 287 45.89 -20.16 1.81
CA GLY A 287 44.68 -19.71 1.12
C GLY A 287 44.41 -18.22 1.29
N ASN A 288 44.61 -17.43 0.23
CA ASN A 288 44.69 -15.96 0.32
C ASN A 288 43.75 -15.17 -0.61
N THR A 289 42.69 -15.75 -1.22
CA THR A 289 41.83 -15.03 -2.21
C THR A 289 40.44 -15.64 -2.37
N ALA A 290 39.69 -15.75 -1.27
CA ALA A 290 38.35 -16.34 -1.25
C ALA A 290 37.28 -15.23 -1.31
N ASP A 291 37.13 -14.69 -2.52
CA ASP A 291 36.41 -13.43 -2.76
C ASP A 291 35.00 -13.66 -3.31
N GLY A 292 34.24 -12.57 -3.42
CA GLY A 292 32.97 -12.57 -4.15
C GLY A 292 31.92 -13.43 -3.45
N GLY A 293 31.38 -13.03 -2.31
CA GLY A 293 30.54 -13.90 -1.45
C GLY A 293 29.35 -14.56 -2.16
N ALA A 294 28.85 -13.95 -3.22
CA ALA A 294 27.87 -14.52 -4.15
C ALA A 294 28.49 -14.88 -5.51
N LEU A 295 29.14 -13.93 -6.17
CA LEU A 295 29.68 -14.09 -7.52
C LEU A 295 31.18 -13.79 -7.54
N TYR A 296 31.96 -14.71 -8.11
CA TYR A 296 33.39 -14.55 -8.30
C TYR A 296 33.75 -14.67 -9.77
N PHE A 297 34.40 -13.64 -10.31
CA PHE A 297 34.92 -13.64 -11.66
C PHE A 297 36.43 -13.47 -11.62
N TYR A 298 37.13 -14.48 -12.13
CA TYR A 298 38.57 -14.43 -12.33
C TYR A 298 38.89 -14.77 -13.77
N VAL A 299 39.07 -13.74 -14.60
CA VAL A 299 39.29 -13.87 -16.05
C VAL A 299 40.70 -13.37 -16.41
N HIS A 300 41.70 -14.18 -16.05
CA HIS A 300 43.12 -13.85 -16.21
C HIS A 300 43.75 -14.64 -17.37
N ASN A 301 44.69 -14.04 -18.11
CA ASN A 301 45.51 -14.80 -19.08
C ASN A 301 46.38 -15.85 -18.38
N GLY A 302 45.88 -17.07 -18.21
CA GLY A 302 46.63 -18.22 -17.72
C GLY A 302 47.73 -18.74 -18.65
N GLY A 303 48.31 -17.90 -19.52
CA GLY A 303 49.36 -18.26 -20.48
C GLY A 303 48.85 -18.77 -21.83
N GLY A 304 47.56 -18.62 -22.15
CA GLY A 304 46.93 -19.10 -23.38
C GLY A 304 46.25 -17.98 -24.18
N SER A 305 46.27 -18.08 -25.51
CA SER A 305 45.52 -17.18 -26.40
C SER A 305 44.04 -17.59 -26.44
N TYR A 306 43.25 -17.14 -25.47
CA TYR A 306 41.79 -17.31 -25.51
C TYR A 306 41.15 -16.19 -26.35
N PRO A 307 40.25 -16.52 -27.31
CA PRO A 307 39.72 -15.55 -28.26
C PRO A 307 38.63 -14.63 -27.65
N ASN A 308 37.87 -15.13 -26.67
CA ASN A 308 36.65 -14.48 -26.20
C ASN A 308 36.89 -13.59 -24.98
N ARG A 309 36.15 -12.48 -24.93
CA ARG A 309 36.04 -11.59 -23.77
C ARG A 309 34.60 -11.70 -23.26
N PRO A 310 34.35 -12.30 -22.09
CA PRO A 310 33.00 -12.54 -21.62
C PRO A 310 32.17 -11.27 -21.54
N ALA A 311 31.04 -11.24 -22.23
CA ALA A 311 30.03 -10.22 -22.01
C ALA A 311 29.24 -10.57 -20.73
N VAL A 312 29.63 -9.95 -19.61
CA VAL A 312 29.00 -10.17 -18.30
C VAL A 312 27.87 -9.18 -18.08
N GLU A 313 26.67 -9.70 -17.79
CA GLU A 313 25.47 -8.95 -17.45
C GLU A 313 24.92 -9.45 -16.10
N ILE A 314 24.87 -8.57 -15.11
CA ILE A 314 24.33 -8.82 -13.77
C ILE A 314 23.22 -7.78 -13.55
N THR A 315 21.98 -8.21 -13.68
CA THR A 315 20.83 -7.32 -13.75
C THR A 315 19.69 -7.71 -12.83
N ASN A 316 18.94 -6.71 -12.38
CA ASN A 316 17.68 -6.89 -11.65
C ASN A 316 17.78 -7.81 -10.43
N SER A 317 18.96 -7.95 -9.82
CA SER A 317 19.26 -8.98 -8.81
C SER A 317 19.52 -8.36 -7.44
N THR A 318 19.35 -9.15 -6.39
CA THR A 318 19.50 -8.70 -5.00
C THR A 318 20.53 -9.54 -4.25
N PHE A 319 21.43 -8.87 -3.54
CA PHE A 319 22.52 -9.44 -2.76
C PHE A 319 22.40 -8.98 -1.31
N ILE A 320 21.99 -9.89 -0.42
CA ILE A 320 21.70 -9.61 0.99
C ILE A 320 22.62 -10.47 1.85
N GLU A 321 23.39 -9.83 2.74
CA GLU A 321 24.12 -10.52 3.81
C GLU A 321 25.07 -11.62 3.30
N ASN A 322 25.59 -11.49 2.08
CA ASN A 322 26.63 -12.41 1.59
C ASN A 322 27.97 -12.04 2.22
N THR A 323 28.77 -13.06 2.52
CA THR A 323 30.06 -12.88 3.19
C THR A 323 31.18 -13.51 2.37
N ALA A 324 32.18 -12.72 2.03
CA ALA A 324 33.44 -13.18 1.49
C ALA A 324 34.50 -13.28 2.61
N PHE A 325 35.46 -14.18 2.43
CA PHE A 325 36.59 -14.34 3.36
C PHE A 325 37.57 -13.18 3.26
N ASP A 326 37.84 -12.73 2.05
CA ASP A 326 38.76 -11.65 1.81
C ASP A 326 38.01 -10.47 1.21
N GLU A 327 37.70 -10.50 -0.08
CA GLU A 327 37.22 -9.31 -0.80
C GLU A 327 35.86 -9.49 -1.50
N GLY A 328 35.20 -8.37 -1.82
CA GLY A 328 33.96 -8.37 -2.61
C GLY A 328 32.83 -9.14 -1.95
N GLY A 329 32.28 -8.64 -0.83
CA GLY A 329 31.31 -9.38 -0.01
C GLY A 329 30.13 -9.97 -0.77
N ALA A 330 29.71 -9.34 -1.89
CA ALA A 330 28.81 -9.94 -2.86
C ALA A 330 29.53 -10.35 -4.16
N ILE A 331 30.26 -9.43 -4.80
CA ILE A 331 30.84 -9.65 -6.14
C ILE A 331 32.31 -9.28 -6.16
N ALA A 332 33.15 -10.13 -6.74
CA ALA A 332 34.51 -9.77 -7.12
C ALA A 332 34.70 -9.91 -8.64
N LEU A 333 35.12 -8.82 -9.28
CA LEU A 333 35.37 -8.70 -10.72
C LEU A 333 36.87 -8.54 -10.97
N VAL A 334 37.55 -9.64 -11.25
CA VAL A 334 39.01 -9.69 -11.33
C VAL A 334 39.47 -10.16 -12.71
N GLY A 335 40.38 -9.41 -13.33
CA GLY A 335 41.16 -9.90 -14.48
C GLY A 335 41.02 -9.09 -15.78
N GLN A 336 42.09 -9.11 -16.57
CA GLN A 336 42.30 -8.20 -17.72
C GLN A 336 41.40 -8.44 -18.94
N TYR A 337 40.71 -9.58 -19.01
CA TYR A 337 39.77 -9.88 -20.11
C TYR A 337 38.32 -9.64 -19.74
N LEU A 338 38.06 -9.33 -18.46
CA LEU A 338 36.75 -8.94 -17.98
C LEU A 338 36.53 -7.46 -18.28
N LEU A 339 36.03 -7.18 -19.48
CA LEU A 339 35.85 -5.81 -19.94
C LEU A 339 34.36 -5.48 -20.06
N ASN A 340 33.99 -4.34 -19.51
CA ASN A 340 32.66 -3.76 -19.58
C ASN A 340 31.57 -4.66 -18.95
N ALA A 341 31.86 -5.28 -17.80
CA ALA A 341 30.86 -5.99 -17.02
C ALA A 341 29.70 -5.04 -16.66
N GLN A 342 28.47 -5.40 -17.02
CA GLN A 342 27.28 -4.58 -16.78
C GLN A 342 26.64 -4.99 -15.45
N VAL A 343 26.68 -4.12 -14.45
CA VAL A 343 26.04 -4.31 -13.14
C VAL A 343 24.90 -3.30 -13.04
N LYS A 344 23.65 -3.71 -13.29
CA LYS A 344 22.53 -2.77 -13.42
C LYS A 344 21.25 -3.14 -12.68
N ASN A 345 20.52 -2.15 -12.16
CA ASN A 345 19.25 -2.38 -11.47
C ASN A 345 19.37 -3.41 -10.32
N ASN A 346 20.48 -3.41 -9.58
CA ASN A 346 20.68 -4.36 -8.49
C ASN A 346 20.59 -3.70 -7.12
N THR A 347 20.24 -4.49 -6.11
CA THR A 347 20.25 -4.09 -4.70
C THR A 347 21.33 -4.86 -3.94
N PHE A 348 22.24 -4.16 -3.25
CA PHE A 348 23.28 -4.71 -2.40
C PHE A 348 23.10 -4.20 -0.97
N TYR A 349 22.82 -5.11 -0.05
CA TYR A 349 22.53 -4.80 1.33
C TYR A 349 23.33 -5.67 2.29
N ALA A 350 24.05 -5.03 3.21
CA ALA A 350 24.71 -5.69 4.34
C ALA A 350 25.65 -6.85 3.97
N ASN A 351 26.23 -6.83 2.77
CA ASN A 351 27.28 -7.78 2.40
C ASN A 351 28.59 -7.44 3.13
N VAL A 352 29.41 -8.46 3.37
CA VAL A 352 30.61 -8.34 4.19
C VAL A 352 31.82 -8.92 3.46
N ALA A 353 32.86 -8.10 3.30
CA ALA A 353 34.20 -8.57 2.95
C ALA A 353 35.03 -8.61 4.23
N ARG A 354 35.50 -9.80 4.64
CA ARG A 354 36.15 -9.97 5.96
C ARG A 354 37.63 -9.51 6.00
N GLY A 355 38.32 -9.47 4.86
CA GLY A 355 39.75 -9.11 4.80
C GLY A 355 40.68 -10.08 5.53
N GLU A 356 40.25 -11.34 5.71
CA GLU A 356 40.93 -12.34 6.56
C GLU A 356 42.10 -13.05 5.84
N GLN A 357 43.03 -12.33 5.22
CA GLN A 357 44.19 -12.93 4.55
C GLN A 357 45.06 -13.80 5.47
N ARG A 358 45.35 -15.05 5.07
CA ARG A 358 46.19 -15.98 5.85
C ARG A 358 47.69 -15.71 5.63
N LYS A 359 48.42 -15.55 6.74
CA LYS A 359 49.79 -15.02 6.77
C LYS A 359 50.85 -16.09 6.48
N GLY A 360 51.72 -15.83 5.49
CA GLY A 360 52.87 -16.69 5.18
C GLY A 360 53.82 -16.10 4.13
N THR A 361 54.63 -15.11 4.51
CA THR A 361 55.81 -14.56 3.76
C THR A 361 55.62 -13.70 2.50
N TYR A 362 54.40 -13.40 2.05
CA TYR A 362 54.19 -12.38 1.02
C TYR A 362 53.58 -11.13 1.64
N VAL A 363 54.01 -9.96 1.16
CA VAL A 363 53.42 -8.66 1.51
C VAL A 363 51.92 -8.82 1.34
N ALA A 364 51.13 -8.63 2.40
CA ALA A 364 49.67 -8.74 2.31
C ALA A 364 49.19 -7.81 1.18
N ASP A 365 48.13 -8.22 0.48
CA ASP A 365 47.61 -7.43 -0.63
C ASP A 365 47.19 -6.04 -0.12
N GLY A 366 47.19 -5.11 -1.05
CA GLY A 366 47.16 -3.67 -0.79
C GLY A 366 45.88 -3.17 -0.12
N PHE A 367 45.26 -2.17 -0.74
CA PHE A 367 44.06 -1.50 -0.22
C PHE A 367 42.80 -1.94 -1.00
N ASP A 368 42.88 -3.11 -1.61
CA ASP A 368 41.85 -3.81 -2.36
C ASP A 368 40.77 -4.36 -1.42
N GLY A 369 39.58 -4.69 -1.94
CA GLY A 369 38.49 -5.24 -1.12
C GLY A 369 37.30 -4.33 -0.86
N GLY A 370 36.32 -4.36 -1.76
CA GLY A 370 35.03 -3.71 -1.54
C GLY A 370 34.10 -4.53 -0.65
N GLY A 371 33.36 -3.90 0.25
CA GLY A 371 32.42 -4.62 1.14
C GLY A 371 31.23 -5.22 0.38
N ALA A 372 30.77 -4.59 -0.71
CA ALA A 372 29.79 -5.17 -1.63
C ALA A 372 30.46 -5.70 -2.90
N VAL A 373 31.20 -4.83 -3.60
CA VAL A 373 31.75 -5.13 -4.92
C VAL A 373 33.20 -4.71 -5.03
N GLU A 374 34.02 -5.57 -5.60
CA GLU A 374 35.42 -5.31 -5.93
C GLU A 374 35.63 -5.36 -7.45
N VAL A 375 36.40 -4.42 -7.98
CA VAL A 375 36.81 -4.35 -9.39
C VAL A 375 38.32 -4.21 -9.47
N ASP A 376 39.01 -5.25 -9.89
CA ASP A 376 40.46 -5.33 -9.76
C ASP A 376 41.17 -5.90 -11.01
N THR A 377 42.50 -5.82 -11.03
CA THR A 377 43.38 -6.47 -12.02
C THR A 377 42.94 -6.19 -13.47
N LYS A 378 42.82 -4.89 -13.81
CA LYS A 378 42.39 -4.36 -15.13
C LYS A 378 40.95 -4.70 -15.57
N ALA A 379 40.13 -5.29 -14.71
CA ALA A 379 38.71 -5.45 -15.01
C ALA A 379 38.03 -4.09 -15.24
N THR A 380 37.01 -4.05 -16.09
CA THR A 380 36.20 -2.84 -16.26
C THR A 380 34.71 -3.12 -16.08
N ALA A 381 34.01 -2.26 -15.36
CA ALA A 381 32.59 -2.43 -15.03
C ALA A 381 31.76 -1.16 -15.27
N VAL A 382 30.45 -1.32 -15.47
CA VAL A 382 29.47 -0.23 -15.55
C VAL A 382 28.37 -0.51 -14.54
N PHE A 383 28.26 0.36 -13.55
CA PHE A 383 27.23 0.40 -12.53
C PHE A 383 26.14 1.40 -12.93
N GLU A 384 24.93 0.92 -13.21
CA GLU A 384 23.81 1.76 -13.61
C GLU A 384 22.57 1.42 -12.78
N ASN A 385 21.95 2.41 -12.12
CA ASN A 385 20.71 2.21 -11.35
C ASN A 385 20.84 1.16 -10.22
N ASN A 386 21.96 1.08 -9.51
CA ASN A 386 22.10 0.17 -8.37
C ASN A 386 21.85 0.88 -7.04
N THR A 387 21.39 0.14 -6.05
CA THR A 387 21.30 0.59 -4.65
C THR A 387 22.29 -0.22 -3.82
N VAL A 388 23.32 0.43 -3.27
CA VAL A 388 24.43 -0.21 -2.54
C VAL A 388 24.52 0.41 -1.15
N ILE A 389 23.96 -0.24 -0.14
CA ILE A 389 23.91 0.34 1.21
C ILE A 389 24.30 -0.65 2.30
N LYS A 390 24.82 -0.10 3.39
CA LYS A 390 25.14 -0.84 4.63
C LYS A 390 26.10 -2.02 4.47
N ASN A 391 26.85 -2.09 3.38
CA ASN A 391 27.86 -3.12 3.16
C ASN A 391 29.12 -2.78 3.97
N ASN A 392 29.90 -3.81 4.34
CA ASN A 392 30.99 -3.69 5.30
C ASN A 392 32.29 -4.27 4.75
N ALA A 393 33.31 -3.43 4.63
CA ALA A 393 34.68 -3.81 4.34
C ALA A 393 35.48 -3.88 5.66
N LEU A 394 35.72 -5.09 6.14
CA LEU A 394 36.47 -5.33 7.37
C LEU A 394 37.99 -5.33 7.07
N LYS A 395 38.78 -4.80 8.01
CA LYS A 395 40.24 -4.82 7.93
C LYS A 395 40.79 -6.27 7.96
N GLY A 396 40.08 -7.15 8.66
CA GLY A 396 40.48 -8.53 8.90
C GLY A 396 41.90 -8.66 9.44
N THR A 397 42.68 -9.57 8.84
CA THR A 397 44.07 -9.86 9.19
C THR A 397 45.09 -9.25 8.23
N ALA A 398 44.62 -8.55 7.18
CA ALA A 398 45.46 -7.83 6.22
C ALA A 398 46.24 -6.68 6.89
N SER A 399 47.42 -6.34 6.34
CA SER A 399 48.23 -5.23 6.88
C SER A 399 47.63 -3.86 6.57
N SER A 400 47.05 -3.72 5.37
CA SER A 400 46.50 -2.48 4.84
C SER A 400 44.97 -2.49 4.73
N GLY A 401 44.30 -3.63 4.97
CA GLY A 401 42.85 -3.75 5.17
C GLY A 401 41.97 -3.39 3.97
N ASN A 402 40.76 -3.96 3.96
CA ASN A 402 39.80 -3.71 2.90
C ASN A 402 39.28 -2.27 2.91
N ALA A 403 39.28 -1.61 1.75
CA ALA A 403 38.84 -0.22 1.61
C ALA A 403 37.62 -0.09 0.67
N GLY A 404 36.67 0.76 1.06
CA GLY A 404 35.39 0.96 0.34
C GLY A 404 34.35 -0.10 0.73
N GLY A 405 33.62 0.14 1.82
CA GLY A 405 32.46 -0.67 2.23
C GLY A 405 31.45 -0.93 1.12
N GLY A 406 31.21 0.01 0.21
CA GLY A 406 30.36 -0.21 -0.96
C GLY A 406 31.12 -0.85 -2.12
N ILE A 407 31.79 -0.03 -2.93
CA ILE A 407 32.51 -0.45 -4.14
C ILE A 407 34.00 -0.12 -4.02
N SER A 408 34.87 -1.09 -4.29
CA SER A 408 36.31 -0.87 -4.43
C SER A 408 36.76 -1.10 -5.88
N VAL A 409 37.68 -0.25 -6.36
CA VAL A 409 38.26 -0.29 -7.70
C VAL A 409 39.79 -0.19 -7.58
N TYR A 410 40.50 -1.32 -7.65
CA TYR A 410 41.94 -1.38 -7.41
C TYR A 410 42.71 -1.99 -8.60
N GLY A 411 44.04 -2.16 -8.49
CA GLY A 411 44.86 -2.96 -9.44
C GLY A 411 44.66 -2.66 -10.94
N SER A 412 44.56 -1.37 -11.31
CA SER A 412 44.25 -0.89 -12.69
C SER A 412 42.83 -1.16 -13.19
N GLY A 413 41.94 -1.65 -12.33
CA GLY A 413 40.51 -1.74 -12.58
C GLY A 413 39.88 -0.39 -12.88
N LYS A 414 38.73 -0.40 -13.57
CA LYS A 414 37.98 0.82 -13.90
C LYS A 414 36.49 0.57 -13.74
N ALA A 415 35.75 1.61 -13.41
CA ALA A 415 34.30 1.52 -13.41
C ALA A 415 33.66 2.78 -14.05
N ALA A 416 32.37 2.70 -14.36
CA ALA A 416 31.51 3.83 -14.71
C ALA A 416 30.22 3.73 -13.87
N LEU A 417 29.66 4.84 -13.39
CA LEU A 417 28.63 4.92 -12.34
C LEU A 417 27.65 5.94 -12.86
N LYS A 418 26.40 5.53 -12.89
CA LYS A 418 25.30 6.32 -13.39
C LYS A 418 24.04 6.00 -12.61
N ASN A 419 23.42 7.03 -12.05
CA ASN A 419 22.11 6.90 -11.40
C ASN A 419 22.09 5.86 -10.26
N ASN A 420 23.20 5.69 -9.52
CA ASN A 420 23.27 4.77 -8.39
C ASN A 420 23.03 5.49 -7.07
N ILE A 421 22.53 4.75 -6.08
CA ILE A 421 22.58 5.11 -4.67
C ILE A 421 23.70 4.27 -4.03
N ILE A 422 24.69 4.93 -3.41
CA ILE A 422 25.78 4.26 -2.69
C ILE A 422 26.01 5.00 -1.38
N SER A 423 25.37 4.55 -0.30
CA SER A 423 25.46 5.26 0.98
C SER A 423 25.34 4.35 2.20
N GLY A 424 25.83 4.84 3.35
CA GLY A 424 25.78 4.15 4.63
C GLY A 424 26.63 2.88 4.67
N ASN A 425 27.53 2.68 3.70
CA ASN A 425 28.50 1.59 3.76
C ASN A 425 29.65 1.95 4.71
N VAL A 426 30.35 0.94 5.22
CA VAL A 426 31.38 1.12 6.26
C VAL A 426 32.66 0.39 5.86
N SER A 427 33.81 1.02 6.08
CA SER A 427 35.10 0.34 6.11
C SER A 427 35.73 0.53 7.49
N SER A 428 36.19 -0.58 8.09
CA SER A 428 36.91 -0.54 9.37
C SER A 428 38.40 -0.21 9.23
N TYR A 429 38.89 -0.11 7.99
CA TYR A 429 40.23 0.40 7.71
C TYR A 429 40.17 1.91 7.40
N SER A 430 40.70 2.72 8.31
CA SER A 430 40.74 4.18 8.16
C SER A 430 42.00 4.62 7.39
N TYR A 431 41.95 4.60 6.05
CA TYR A 431 42.92 5.36 5.26
C TYR A 431 42.66 6.87 5.46
N SER A 432 43.72 7.67 5.56
CA SER A 432 43.64 9.14 5.74
C SER A 432 42.93 9.78 4.54
N GLY A 433 41.61 9.90 4.61
CA GLY A 433 40.74 10.34 3.51
C GLY A 433 39.30 9.85 3.58
N GLY A 434 38.98 8.74 4.26
CA GLY A 434 37.63 8.42 4.77
C GLY A 434 36.46 8.42 3.78
N TYR A 435 36.50 7.61 2.71
CA TYR A 435 35.34 7.40 1.82
C TYR A 435 34.87 5.94 1.92
N PRO A 436 34.01 5.60 2.89
CA PRO A 436 33.60 4.23 3.12
C PRO A 436 32.64 3.70 2.04
N ASP A 437 32.06 4.56 1.20
CA ASP A 437 31.16 4.11 0.13
C ASP A 437 31.89 3.66 -1.13
N ILE A 438 32.99 4.32 -1.51
CA ILE A 438 33.75 4.04 -2.74
C ILE A 438 35.25 4.22 -2.51
N TYR A 439 36.05 3.26 -3.00
CA TYR A 439 37.52 3.31 -2.95
C TYR A 439 38.18 2.99 -4.31
N PRO A 440 39.30 3.63 -4.70
CA PRO A 440 39.91 4.80 -4.07
C PRO A 440 39.00 6.03 -4.13
N ALA A 441 39.23 6.96 -3.21
CA ALA A 441 38.63 8.29 -3.23
C ALA A 441 38.96 8.99 -4.56
N ILE A 442 37.97 9.25 -5.42
CA ILE A 442 38.24 9.68 -6.79
C ILE A 442 38.54 11.18 -6.86
N THR A 443 39.80 11.55 -7.15
CA THR A 443 40.15 12.82 -7.83
C THR A 443 40.15 12.60 -9.35
N SER A 444 38.97 12.73 -9.95
CA SER A 444 38.57 13.01 -11.36
C SER A 444 39.41 12.59 -12.59
N SER A 445 40.48 11.79 -12.52
CA SER A 445 41.34 11.52 -13.69
C SER A 445 41.28 10.08 -14.22
N SER A 446 40.81 9.13 -13.43
CA SER A 446 40.79 7.69 -13.78
C SER A 446 39.43 7.18 -14.24
N TRP A 447 38.41 8.05 -14.27
CA TRP A 447 37.02 7.64 -14.34
C TRP A 447 36.23 8.47 -15.34
N SER A 448 35.61 7.81 -16.33
CA SER A 448 34.73 8.46 -17.29
C SER A 448 33.30 8.48 -16.75
N SER A 449 33.01 9.34 -15.77
CA SER A 449 31.63 9.69 -15.43
C SER A 449 31.04 10.54 -16.56
N LYS A 450 30.46 9.89 -17.56
CA LYS A 450 29.53 10.57 -18.47
C LYS A 450 28.16 9.98 -18.20
N THR A 451 27.26 10.82 -17.67
CA THR A 451 25.78 10.71 -17.58
C THR A 451 25.19 10.12 -16.29
N GLY A 452 24.19 10.81 -15.70
CA GLY A 452 23.38 10.46 -14.51
C GLY A 452 23.88 10.97 -13.14
N ASN A 453 22.99 11.47 -12.28
CA ASN A 453 23.32 11.90 -10.91
C ASN A 453 23.48 10.65 -10.02
N ASN A 454 24.59 10.50 -9.29
CA ASN A 454 24.73 9.41 -8.32
C ASN A 454 24.57 10.00 -6.91
N VAL A 455 23.81 9.34 -6.06
CA VAL A 455 23.63 9.71 -4.65
C VAL A 455 24.67 8.93 -3.83
N ILE A 456 25.71 9.62 -3.34
CA ILE A 456 26.86 8.98 -2.66
C ILE A 456 27.12 9.66 -1.33
N GLY A 457 27.16 8.87 -0.25
CA GLY A 457 27.51 9.35 1.10
C GLY A 457 26.44 10.22 1.79
N GLU A 458 25.24 10.34 1.21
CA GLU A 458 24.11 11.08 1.79
C GLU A 458 23.38 10.29 2.90
N SER A 459 22.64 10.96 3.79
CA SER A 459 21.92 10.29 4.88
C SER A 459 20.95 9.23 4.36
N LEU A 460 20.92 8.05 4.99
CA LEU A 460 19.93 7.02 4.67
C LEU A 460 18.49 7.50 4.95
N GLU A 461 18.29 8.37 5.93
CA GLU A 461 16.99 8.94 6.25
C GLU A 461 16.50 9.88 5.14
N ASP A 462 17.39 10.67 4.55
CA ASP A 462 17.04 11.57 3.44
C ASP A 462 16.84 10.81 2.11
N ILE A 463 17.38 9.60 1.97
CA ILE A 463 17.19 8.78 0.77
C ILE A 463 15.95 7.89 0.91
N PHE A 464 15.75 7.29 2.08
CA PHE A 464 14.80 6.19 2.31
C PHE A 464 13.75 6.50 3.39
N GLY A 465 13.78 7.67 4.04
CA GLY A 465 12.80 8.05 5.08
C GLY A 465 13.02 7.41 6.44
N VAL A 466 14.04 6.56 6.60
CA VAL A 466 14.37 5.85 7.83
C VAL A 466 15.88 5.70 7.99
N ALA A 467 16.37 5.70 9.22
CA ALA A 467 17.80 5.53 9.51
C ALA A 467 18.33 4.10 9.23
N ASP A 468 17.46 3.08 9.29
CA ASP A 468 17.80 1.68 9.01
C ASP A 468 16.88 1.07 7.94
N PRO A 469 17.02 1.48 6.67
CA PRO A 469 16.25 0.91 5.57
C PRO A 469 16.61 -0.58 5.40
N LYS A 470 15.60 -1.40 5.09
CA LYS A 470 15.78 -2.85 4.89
C LYS A 470 15.20 -3.28 3.55
N PRO A 471 15.82 -4.27 2.87
CA PRO A 471 15.21 -4.92 1.73
C PRO A 471 13.89 -5.58 2.14
N ILE A 472 12.83 -5.24 1.44
CA ILE A 472 11.49 -5.79 1.64
C ILE A 472 10.97 -6.40 0.32
N ALA A 473 9.97 -7.29 0.42
CA ALA A 473 9.25 -7.75 -0.74
C ALA A 473 8.47 -6.59 -1.36
N TYR A 474 9.01 -6.01 -2.44
CA TYR A 474 8.45 -4.85 -3.11
C TYR A 474 8.36 -5.15 -4.62
N GLY A 475 7.16 -5.02 -5.19
CA GLY A 475 6.87 -5.44 -6.57
C GLY A 475 6.33 -6.87 -6.66
N ASN A 476 6.45 -7.48 -7.85
CA ASN A 476 5.81 -8.77 -8.17
C ASN A 476 6.76 -9.82 -8.77
N LYS A 477 8.01 -9.46 -9.10
CA LYS A 477 8.98 -10.40 -9.64
C LYS A 477 9.43 -11.35 -8.54
N LYS A 478 9.38 -12.65 -8.82
CA LYS A 478 9.81 -13.70 -7.89
C LYS A 478 11.12 -14.36 -8.37
N ALA A 479 11.88 -14.90 -7.43
CA ALA A 479 13.09 -15.68 -7.68
C ALA A 479 13.07 -16.98 -6.87
N GLY A 480 13.61 -18.05 -7.47
CA GLY A 480 13.63 -19.40 -6.92
C GLY A 480 12.77 -20.36 -7.72
N ASP A 481 12.63 -21.57 -7.21
CA ASP A 481 11.81 -22.63 -7.77
C ASP A 481 10.32 -22.47 -7.37
N PRO A 482 9.40 -22.21 -8.32
CA PRO A 482 7.99 -21.94 -8.06
C PRO A 482 7.24 -23.06 -7.35
N ARG A 483 7.80 -24.27 -7.29
CA ARG A 483 7.23 -25.39 -6.54
C ARG A 483 7.19 -25.12 -5.03
N TRP A 484 7.97 -24.15 -4.55
CA TRP A 484 7.94 -23.68 -3.17
C TRP A 484 6.96 -22.53 -2.91
N ASP A 485 6.16 -22.11 -3.91
CA ASP A 485 5.15 -21.05 -3.72
C ASP A 485 4.22 -21.45 -2.57
N THR A 486 4.08 -20.56 -1.58
CA THR A 486 3.37 -20.75 -0.30
C THR A 486 3.96 -21.76 0.70
N ALA A 487 4.91 -22.60 0.28
CA ALA A 487 5.51 -23.62 1.15
C ALA A 487 6.74 -23.08 1.89
N ASN A 488 7.56 -22.27 1.23
CA ASN A 488 8.78 -21.72 1.83
C ASN A 488 9.24 -20.42 1.14
N ASP A 489 8.93 -19.29 1.77
CA ASP A 489 9.30 -17.95 1.31
C ASP A 489 10.81 -17.68 1.29
N ALA A 490 11.65 -18.56 1.85
CA ALA A 490 13.10 -18.50 1.73
C ALA A 490 13.63 -19.20 0.47
N PHE A 491 12.83 -20.10 -0.13
CA PHE A 491 13.22 -20.84 -1.35
C PHE A 491 12.62 -20.25 -2.61
N TYR A 492 11.45 -19.64 -2.51
CA TYR A 492 10.81 -18.91 -3.61
C TYR A 492 10.05 -17.71 -3.04
N GLY A 493 10.29 -16.52 -3.59
CA GLY A 493 9.66 -15.31 -3.05
C GLY A 493 9.87 -14.10 -3.94
N VAL A 494 9.17 -13.02 -3.64
CA VAL A 494 9.36 -11.72 -4.31
C VAL A 494 10.77 -11.25 -4.04
N ILE A 495 11.47 -10.81 -5.09
CA ILE A 495 12.82 -10.29 -4.96
C ILE A 495 12.80 -9.04 -4.07
N LYS A 496 13.66 -9.01 -3.06
CA LYS A 496 13.64 -7.91 -2.11
C LYS A 496 14.37 -6.69 -2.68
N THR A 497 13.76 -5.52 -2.55
CA THR A 497 14.35 -4.23 -2.93
C THR A 497 14.11 -3.21 -1.81
N ILE A 498 14.74 -2.04 -1.92
CA ILE A 498 14.65 -0.99 -0.90
C ILE A 498 13.91 0.20 -1.51
N PRO A 499 12.67 0.49 -1.08
CA PRO A 499 11.89 1.60 -1.60
C PRO A 499 12.52 2.92 -1.17
N ILE A 500 12.63 3.89 -2.09
CA ILE A 500 13.13 5.23 -1.78
C ILE A 500 12.02 6.12 -1.19
N LEU A 501 12.42 7.23 -0.57
CA LEU A 501 11.49 8.23 -0.04
C LEU A 501 10.93 9.13 -1.16
N PRO A 502 9.65 9.54 -1.10
CA PRO A 502 9.08 10.59 -1.96
C PRO A 502 9.75 11.96 -1.79
N ASN A 503 9.83 12.74 -2.87
CA ASN A 503 10.38 14.09 -2.90
C ASN A 503 9.36 15.11 -3.39
N ASP A 504 8.76 15.82 -2.43
CA ASP A 504 7.79 16.86 -2.74
C ASP A 504 8.47 18.22 -2.94
N LYS A 505 8.92 18.48 -4.16
CA LYS A 505 9.62 19.72 -4.55
C LYS A 505 8.79 21.00 -4.40
N SER A 506 7.48 20.90 -4.11
CA SER A 506 6.62 22.07 -3.88
C SER A 506 6.75 22.68 -2.49
N LEU A 507 7.36 21.97 -1.54
CA LEU A 507 7.62 22.44 -0.18
C LEU A 507 9.05 22.98 -0.10
N ALA A 508 9.18 24.29 0.18
CA ALA A 508 10.44 25.03 0.08
C ALA A 508 11.52 24.56 1.08
N ASP A 509 11.12 23.88 2.17
CA ASP A 509 11.97 23.32 3.22
C ASP A 509 11.65 21.82 3.38
N ILE A 510 12.21 21.00 2.48
CA ILE A 510 12.45 19.55 2.62
C ILE A 510 11.79 18.87 3.83
N GLN A 511 10.52 18.48 3.69
CA GLN A 511 9.87 17.33 4.34
C GLN A 511 8.55 17.00 3.60
N PRO A 512 8.39 15.79 3.03
CA PRO A 512 9.40 14.76 2.81
C PRO A 512 10.35 15.14 1.67
N SER A 513 11.62 14.82 1.83
CA SER A 513 12.64 15.05 0.81
C SER A 513 13.36 13.76 0.42
N GLY A 514 12.82 13.02 -0.54
CA GLY A 514 13.57 11.94 -1.16
C GLY A 514 14.73 12.45 -1.99
N LEU A 515 15.96 12.35 -1.49
CA LEU A 515 17.14 12.73 -2.29
C LEU A 515 17.36 11.85 -3.53
N ALA A 516 16.67 10.72 -3.64
CA ALA A 516 16.74 9.85 -4.80
C ALA A 516 15.58 10.04 -5.80
N ASP A 517 14.47 10.63 -5.39
CA ASP A 517 13.25 10.77 -6.22
C ASP A 517 13.35 11.96 -7.18
N ASP A 518 12.99 11.72 -8.44
CA ASP A 518 13.01 12.68 -9.55
C ASP A 518 14.38 13.36 -9.73
N THR A 519 15.47 12.60 -9.75
CA THR A 519 16.85 13.14 -9.76
C THR A 519 17.61 13.03 -11.08
N VAL A 520 17.14 12.22 -12.05
CA VAL A 520 17.92 11.94 -13.26
C VAL A 520 17.19 12.16 -14.57
N ASP A 521 17.80 12.96 -15.45
CA ASP A 521 17.35 13.14 -16.83
C ASP A 521 17.60 11.87 -17.66
N ASN A 522 16.50 11.19 -17.98
CA ASN A 522 16.46 9.93 -18.71
C ASN A 522 16.92 9.99 -20.17
N SER A 523 17.08 11.18 -20.75
CA SER A 523 17.59 11.33 -22.13
C SER A 523 19.01 10.79 -22.31
N THR A 524 19.70 10.51 -21.20
CA THR A 524 21.07 9.98 -21.18
C THR A 524 21.17 8.51 -20.77
N LEU A 525 20.08 7.86 -20.34
CA LEU A 525 20.02 6.46 -19.87
C LEU A 525 20.05 5.43 -21.02
N SER A 526 20.63 4.25 -20.79
CA SER A 526 20.74 3.22 -21.83
C SER A 526 19.36 2.66 -22.23
N GLU A 527 19.17 2.29 -23.51
CA GLU A 527 17.88 1.75 -24.02
C GLU A 527 17.38 0.50 -23.26
N LEU A 528 18.29 -0.23 -22.58
CA LEU A 528 17.97 -1.38 -21.74
C LEU A 528 17.15 -1.03 -20.47
N MET A 529 17.00 0.25 -20.13
CA MET A 529 16.60 0.71 -18.79
C MET A 529 15.27 1.46 -18.73
N GLY A 530 14.37 1.20 -19.68
CA GLY A 530 12.98 1.64 -19.56
C GLY A 530 12.23 1.04 -18.36
N LYS A 531 12.88 0.21 -17.53
CA LYS A 531 12.31 -0.44 -16.34
C LYS A 531 13.28 -0.46 -15.16
N ASP A 532 12.73 -0.41 -13.95
CA ASP A 532 13.43 -0.64 -12.68
C ASP A 532 13.70 -2.13 -12.42
N GLN A 533 14.33 -2.45 -11.29
CA GLN A 533 14.63 -3.82 -10.86
C GLN A 533 13.39 -4.73 -10.86
N ASN A 534 12.26 -4.21 -10.40
CA ASN A 534 10.99 -4.93 -10.30
C ASN A 534 10.21 -4.97 -11.62
N GLY A 535 10.73 -4.37 -12.69
CA GLY A 535 10.13 -4.35 -14.01
C GLY A 535 9.09 -3.25 -14.21
N ASN A 536 8.95 -2.32 -13.27
CA ASN A 536 8.11 -1.14 -13.40
C ASN A 536 8.73 -0.17 -14.40
N PRO A 537 7.94 0.45 -15.28
CA PRO A 537 8.46 1.44 -16.22
C PRO A 537 9.09 2.64 -15.49
N ARG A 538 10.31 2.99 -15.88
CA ARG A 538 10.91 4.27 -15.48
C ARG A 538 10.30 5.42 -16.28
N ILE A 539 10.15 6.58 -15.67
CA ILE A 539 9.46 7.73 -16.28
C ILE A 539 10.38 8.39 -17.31
N THR A 540 10.18 8.13 -18.61
CA THR A 540 11.11 8.60 -19.66
C THR A 540 10.65 9.86 -20.40
N THR A 541 9.36 10.18 -20.44
CA THR A 541 8.85 11.28 -21.28
C THR A 541 7.53 11.87 -20.78
N SER A 542 7.58 12.87 -19.89
CA SER A 542 6.62 14.02 -19.84
C SER A 542 6.76 14.93 -18.60
N ASP A 543 7.51 14.52 -17.57
CA ASP A 543 7.50 15.19 -16.25
C ASP A 543 8.93 15.49 -15.72
N GLY A 544 9.95 14.81 -16.25
CA GLY A 544 11.31 15.35 -16.35
C GLY A 544 12.45 14.55 -15.72
N PHE A 545 12.20 13.65 -14.77
CA PHE A 545 13.29 12.95 -14.09
C PHE A 545 12.86 11.53 -13.66
N SER A 546 13.83 10.62 -13.54
CA SER A 546 13.65 9.32 -12.92
C SER A 546 14.41 9.22 -11.62
N ASP A 547 14.20 8.11 -10.93
CA ASP A 547 14.75 7.88 -9.62
C ASP A 547 16.15 7.29 -9.67
N SER A 548 16.97 7.75 -8.74
CA SER A 548 18.26 7.15 -8.44
C SER A 548 18.09 5.77 -7.80
N GLY A 549 19.00 4.87 -8.13
CA GLY A 549 19.03 3.53 -7.56
C GLY A 549 18.16 2.52 -8.31
N ALA A 550 17.81 1.44 -7.63
CA ALA A 550 17.32 0.21 -8.26
C ALA A 550 15.82 0.20 -8.53
N VAL A 551 15.06 1.01 -7.81
CA VAL A 551 13.61 1.09 -7.88
C VAL A 551 13.17 2.41 -8.52
N GLU A 552 11.97 2.42 -9.08
CA GLU A 552 11.26 3.62 -9.47
C GLU A 552 9.96 3.69 -8.66
N ILE A 553 9.64 4.86 -8.13
CA ILE A 553 8.40 5.14 -7.43
C ILE A 553 7.64 6.29 -8.08
N LEU A 554 6.36 6.36 -7.74
CA LEU A 554 5.52 7.53 -7.82
C LEU A 554 4.87 7.70 -6.45
N TRP A 555 4.31 8.87 -6.22
CA TRP A 555 3.59 9.12 -4.99
C TRP A 555 2.36 9.98 -5.18
N VAL A 556 1.41 9.79 -4.28
CA VAL A 556 0.24 10.65 -4.13
C VAL A 556 0.27 11.27 -2.74
N ARG A 557 0.34 12.61 -2.70
CA ARG A 557 0.27 13.38 -1.46
C ARG A 557 -1.17 13.74 -1.15
N PHE A 558 -1.56 13.53 0.10
CA PHE A 558 -2.80 14.04 0.70
C PHE A 558 -2.45 15.07 1.77
N ASN A 559 -2.87 16.31 1.56
CA ASN A 559 -2.74 17.44 2.48
C ASN A 559 -4.03 17.55 3.32
N ALA A 560 -3.92 17.44 4.64
CA ALA A 560 -5.05 17.56 5.56
C ALA A 560 -5.73 18.93 5.53
N ASN A 561 -5.10 19.95 4.91
CA ASN A 561 -5.66 21.28 4.64
C ASN A 561 -6.30 21.92 5.87
N GLY A 562 -5.47 22.24 6.87
CA GLY A 562 -5.90 22.77 8.17
C GLY A 562 -6.26 21.69 9.19
N GLY A 563 -6.50 20.44 8.75
CA GLY A 563 -6.67 19.29 9.63
C GLY A 563 -5.36 18.64 10.08
N ASN A 564 -5.49 17.54 10.82
CA ASN A 564 -4.39 16.77 11.38
C ASN A 564 -4.76 15.28 11.46
N TRP A 565 -3.85 14.39 11.09
CA TRP A 565 -4.01 12.97 11.41
C TRP A 565 -3.60 12.68 12.87
N THR A 566 -4.40 11.89 13.58
CA THR A 566 -4.16 11.53 14.99
C THR A 566 -4.20 10.01 15.20
N GLY A 567 -3.47 9.54 16.22
CA GLY A 567 -3.38 8.12 16.53
C GLY A 567 -2.78 7.28 15.41
N LEU A 568 -1.86 7.88 14.64
CA LEU A 568 -0.93 7.16 13.76
C LEU A 568 0.27 6.69 14.59
N GLU A 569 0.82 5.54 14.24
CA GLU A 569 2.06 5.05 14.85
C GLU A 569 3.26 5.83 14.30
N ALA A 570 4.44 5.66 14.93
CA ALA A 570 5.67 6.19 14.34
C ALA A 570 5.87 5.58 12.95
N ASN A 571 6.21 6.39 11.95
CA ASN A 571 6.32 5.92 10.59
C ASN A 571 7.52 4.97 10.43
N THR A 572 7.25 3.68 10.20
CA THR A 572 8.27 2.67 9.83
C THR A 572 8.21 2.43 8.33
N TYR A 573 8.52 3.47 7.55
CA TYR A 573 8.35 3.45 6.09
C TYR A 573 8.83 2.15 5.45
N ALA A 574 7.92 1.49 4.74
CA ALA A 574 8.18 0.24 4.01
C ALA A 574 7.71 0.36 2.55
N GLY A 575 7.79 1.54 1.95
CA GLY A 575 7.52 1.73 0.53
C GLY A 575 6.07 1.91 0.11
N ALA A 576 5.12 2.05 1.05
CA ALA A 576 3.70 2.21 0.73
C ALA A 576 3.09 3.47 1.35
N ASP A 577 3.31 3.68 2.65
CA ASP A 577 2.72 4.76 3.43
C ASP A 577 3.83 5.56 4.11
N TYR A 578 4.02 6.82 3.69
CA TYR A 578 4.93 7.74 4.34
C TYR A 578 4.19 8.95 4.92
N TYR A 579 4.55 9.32 6.13
CA TYR A 579 4.10 10.53 6.79
C TYR A 579 5.12 10.86 7.88
N ASN A 580 5.36 12.15 8.10
CA ASN A 580 6.19 12.60 9.21
C ASN A 580 5.34 13.41 10.20
N GLN A 581 5.82 13.50 11.43
CA GLN A 581 5.21 14.31 12.48
C GLN A 581 6.05 15.57 12.71
N GLU A 582 5.46 16.72 12.44
CA GLU A 582 6.06 18.03 12.67
C GLU A 582 5.29 18.74 13.79
N ASP A 583 5.98 19.12 14.87
CA ASP A 583 5.38 19.75 16.06
C ASP A 583 4.16 19.00 16.63
N GLY A 584 4.20 17.66 16.58
CA GLY A 584 3.12 16.82 17.07
C GLY A 584 1.96 16.63 16.07
N LYS A 585 2.04 17.20 14.86
CA LYS A 585 1.02 17.12 13.81
C LYS A 585 1.49 16.35 12.59
N THR A 586 0.58 15.63 11.96
CA THR A 586 0.74 15.02 10.65
C THR A 586 -0.21 15.72 9.70
N SER A 587 0.33 16.63 8.89
CA SER A 587 -0.43 17.43 7.91
C SER A 587 -0.41 16.85 6.50
N TYR A 588 0.58 16.00 6.21
CA TYR A 588 0.78 15.39 4.90
C TYR A 588 0.90 13.87 5.02
N TYR A 589 0.23 13.18 4.10
CA TYR A 589 0.25 11.73 4.00
C TYR A 589 0.55 11.32 2.57
N TYR A 590 1.60 10.53 2.38
CA TYR A 590 2.09 10.09 1.08
C TYR A 590 1.78 8.61 0.90
N LYS A 591 1.16 8.30 -0.24
CA LYS A 591 0.95 6.94 -0.73
C LYS A 591 1.93 6.69 -1.86
N VAL A 592 2.91 5.83 -1.62
CA VAL A 592 3.96 5.47 -2.56
C VAL A 592 3.52 4.27 -3.38
N ILE A 593 3.76 4.34 -4.69
CA ILE A 593 3.19 3.40 -5.65
C ILE A 593 4.05 3.28 -6.90
N ASN A 594 4.00 2.15 -7.59
CA ASN A 594 4.64 2.01 -8.90
C ASN A 594 3.82 2.69 -10.01
N ASN A 595 4.47 3.02 -11.13
CA ASN A 595 3.80 3.55 -12.32
C ASN A 595 2.66 2.65 -12.82
N GLY A 596 1.47 3.23 -12.97
CA GLY A 596 0.23 2.55 -13.35
C GLY A 596 -0.54 1.93 -12.18
N GLY A 597 0.01 1.98 -10.96
CA GLY A 597 -0.65 1.49 -9.75
C GLY A 597 -1.82 2.38 -9.33
N LYS A 598 -2.60 1.91 -8.36
CA LYS A 598 -3.78 2.62 -7.83
C LYS A 598 -3.61 2.86 -6.35
N VAL A 599 -4.15 3.97 -5.88
CA VAL A 599 -3.98 4.43 -4.50
C VAL A 599 -5.34 4.46 -3.79
N SER A 600 -5.36 3.98 -2.55
CA SER A 600 -6.50 4.12 -1.64
C SER A 600 -6.38 5.38 -0.79
N SER A 601 -7.51 5.84 -0.24
CA SER A 601 -7.52 7.00 0.64
C SER A 601 -6.70 6.68 1.90
N PRO A 602 -5.95 7.64 2.45
CA PRO A 602 -5.52 7.58 3.84
C PRO A 602 -6.72 7.43 4.78
N PRO A 603 -6.52 7.06 6.06
CA PRO A 603 -7.58 7.01 7.05
C PRO A 603 -8.29 8.38 7.18
N THR A 604 -9.60 8.39 7.04
CA THR A 604 -10.45 9.60 7.10
C THR A 604 -11.56 9.50 8.15
N THR A 605 -11.53 8.49 9.01
CA THR A 605 -12.53 8.39 10.08
C THR A 605 -12.45 9.62 11.00
N PRO A 606 -13.57 10.11 11.57
CA PRO A 606 -13.58 11.36 12.34
C PRO A 606 -12.64 11.39 13.55
N ASP A 607 -12.24 10.22 14.07
CA ASP A 607 -11.26 10.07 15.14
C ASP A 607 -9.81 10.04 14.64
N LYS A 608 -9.59 9.86 13.33
CA LYS A 608 -8.26 9.74 12.72
C LYS A 608 -7.86 10.98 11.95
N LEU A 609 -8.76 11.62 11.21
CA LEU A 609 -8.50 12.87 10.50
C LEU A 609 -9.40 13.98 11.08
N VAL A 610 -8.81 14.83 11.91
CA VAL A 610 -9.53 15.83 12.70
C VAL A 610 -9.22 17.24 12.21
N HIS A 611 -10.19 18.14 12.28
CA HIS A 611 -9.95 19.57 12.11
C HIS A 611 -9.97 20.27 13.48
N PRO A 612 -9.04 21.20 13.79
CA PRO A 612 -8.99 21.88 15.08
C PRO A 612 -10.25 22.68 15.41
N GLU A 613 -10.98 23.14 14.39
CA GLU A 613 -12.27 23.84 14.51
C GLU A 613 -13.47 22.88 14.56
N GLY A 614 -13.25 21.58 14.70
CA GLY A 614 -14.32 20.57 14.78
C GLY A 614 -14.95 20.17 13.45
N LYS A 615 -14.60 20.78 12.32
CA LYS A 615 -15.15 20.47 10.98
C LYS A 615 -15.09 18.99 10.60
N THR A 616 -16.03 18.55 9.77
CA THR A 616 -16.11 17.18 9.25
C THR A 616 -15.48 17.08 7.85
N PHE A 617 -14.65 16.06 7.63
CA PHE A 617 -14.05 15.76 6.33
C PHE A 617 -15.12 15.37 5.30
N VAL A 618 -15.04 15.93 4.09
CA VAL A 618 -15.98 15.66 2.99
C VAL A 618 -15.35 14.77 1.93
N LYS A 619 -14.27 15.25 1.30
CA LYS A 619 -13.61 14.58 0.18
C LYS A 619 -12.21 15.13 -0.08
N TRP A 620 -11.48 14.46 -0.95
CA TRP A 620 -10.20 14.91 -1.51
C TRP A 620 -10.42 15.56 -2.87
N VAL A 621 -9.77 16.71 -3.09
CA VAL A 621 -9.71 17.40 -4.39
C VAL A 621 -8.27 17.70 -4.77
N THR A 622 -7.98 17.94 -6.05
CA THR A 622 -6.62 18.32 -6.48
C THR A 622 -6.12 19.53 -5.69
N ASP A 623 -4.86 19.49 -5.28
CA ASP A 623 -4.20 20.59 -4.56
C ASP A 623 -3.69 21.63 -5.58
N ASP A 624 -4.65 22.17 -6.34
CA ASP A 624 -4.46 23.23 -7.33
C ASP A 624 -5.70 24.14 -7.33
N THR A 625 -5.73 25.10 -8.24
CA THR A 625 -6.83 26.05 -8.38
C THR A 625 -8.11 25.44 -8.97
N GLU A 626 -8.03 24.27 -9.60
CA GLU A 626 -9.18 23.65 -10.26
C GLU A 626 -10.01 22.80 -9.29
N GLU A 627 -9.39 22.26 -8.24
CA GLU A 627 -10.03 21.46 -7.18
C GLU A 627 -10.90 20.31 -7.73
N LYS A 628 -10.35 19.54 -8.66
CA LYS A 628 -11.01 18.38 -9.24
C LYS A 628 -11.12 17.25 -8.22
N ASP A 629 -12.28 16.60 -8.19
CA ASP A 629 -12.52 15.45 -7.31
C ASP A 629 -11.51 14.32 -7.53
N TRP A 630 -10.95 13.81 -6.44
CA TRP A 630 -10.09 12.64 -6.49
C TRP A 630 -10.88 11.36 -6.83
N VAL A 631 -10.29 10.52 -7.67
CA VAL A 631 -10.89 9.25 -8.11
C VAL A 631 -9.93 8.11 -7.78
N SER A 632 -10.25 7.32 -6.76
CA SER A 632 -9.40 6.21 -6.26
C SER A 632 -9.16 5.09 -7.28
N SER A 633 -10.01 4.95 -8.29
CA SER A 633 -9.85 3.92 -9.33
C SER A 633 -8.85 4.31 -10.44
N ALA A 634 -8.40 5.57 -10.48
CA ALA A 634 -7.48 6.06 -11.50
C ALA A 634 -6.07 5.48 -11.31
N ALA A 635 -5.41 5.13 -12.42
CA ALA A 635 -4.01 4.74 -12.40
C ALA A 635 -3.13 5.98 -12.20
N VAL A 636 -2.16 5.87 -11.30
CA VAL A 636 -1.16 6.90 -11.02
C VAL A 636 -0.02 6.73 -12.02
N THR A 637 0.11 7.68 -12.95
CA THR A 637 1.17 7.68 -13.98
C THR A 637 2.17 8.81 -13.81
N LYS A 638 1.94 9.67 -12.81
CA LYS A 638 2.81 10.77 -12.37
C LYS A 638 2.49 11.13 -10.93
N ASN A 639 3.39 11.85 -10.28
CA ASN A 639 3.17 12.37 -8.93
C ASN A 639 1.93 13.25 -8.88
N ALA A 640 1.12 13.11 -7.83
CA ALA A 640 -0.16 13.80 -7.70
C ALA A 640 -0.35 14.36 -6.28
N MET A 641 -1.03 15.50 -6.21
CA MET A 641 -1.25 16.23 -4.96
C MET A 641 -2.74 16.50 -4.77
N TYR A 642 -3.24 16.16 -3.59
CA TYR A 642 -4.63 16.37 -3.19
C TYR A 642 -4.70 17.06 -1.82
N LYS A 643 -5.80 17.78 -1.59
CA LYS A 643 -6.12 18.44 -0.33
C LYS A 643 -7.51 18.09 0.17
N ALA A 644 -7.70 18.10 1.49
CA ALA A 644 -8.99 17.83 2.11
C ALA A 644 -9.97 19.01 1.92
N ILE A 645 -11.23 18.69 1.69
CA ILE A 645 -12.36 19.62 1.80
C ILE A 645 -13.13 19.32 3.08
N TRP A 646 -13.43 20.37 3.83
CA TRP A 646 -14.07 20.32 5.14
C TRP A 646 -15.44 21.01 5.12
N LYS A 647 -16.42 20.45 5.85
CA LYS A 647 -17.75 21.05 6.10
C LYS A 647 -17.85 21.42 7.58
N GLU A 648 -18.44 22.57 7.89
CA GLU A 648 -18.83 22.91 9.26
C GLU A 648 -19.76 21.84 9.86
N ASN A 649 -19.60 21.55 11.14
CA ASN A 649 -20.52 20.65 11.83
C ASN A 649 -21.89 21.30 11.99
N ALA A 650 -22.94 20.48 11.98
CA ALA A 650 -24.27 20.95 12.34
C ALA A 650 -24.28 21.35 13.83
N LEU A 651 -24.83 22.53 14.11
CA LEU A 651 -25.01 23.04 15.47
C LEU A 651 -26.43 22.75 15.94
N GLU A 652 -26.59 22.44 17.23
CA GLU A 652 -27.87 22.07 17.82
C GLU A 652 -28.50 23.25 18.57
N VAL A 653 -29.80 23.47 18.35
CA VAL A 653 -30.62 24.32 19.23
C VAL A 653 -31.51 23.44 20.10
N THR A 654 -31.43 23.63 21.41
CA THR A 654 -32.32 22.97 22.38
C THR A 654 -33.39 23.96 22.82
N TYR A 655 -34.65 23.66 22.50
CA TYR A 655 -35.81 24.42 22.91
C TYR A 655 -36.35 23.88 24.24
N HIS A 656 -36.41 24.71 25.27
CA HIS A 656 -36.89 24.38 26.61
C HIS A 656 -38.30 24.92 26.84
N SER A 657 -39.20 24.05 27.31
CA SER A 657 -40.56 24.44 27.69
C SER A 657 -40.59 25.49 28.82
N ASN A 658 -39.54 25.54 29.65
CA ASN A 658 -39.27 26.55 30.66
C ASN A 658 -40.39 26.70 31.73
N PHE A 659 -40.94 25.58 32.17
CA PHE A 659 -41.76 25.45 33.36
C PHE A 659 -41.66 24.02 33.92
N ASP A 660 -41.95 23.81 35.19
CA ASP A 660 -41.79 22.50 35.84
C ASP A 660 -42.92 21.50 35.47
N PRO A 661 -42.60 20.26 35.02
CA PRO A 661 -41.26 19.77 34.67
C PRO A 661 -40.81 20.25 33.29
N ASP A 662 -39.58 20.73 33.20
CA ASP A 662 -39.04 21.23 31.93
C ASP A 662 -38.81 20.08 30.94
N LYS A 663 -39.24 20.29 29.70
CA LYS A 663 -39.10 19.39 28.56
C LYS A 663 -38.35 20.10 27.44
N THR A 664 -37.55 19.33 26.71
CA THR A 664 -36.68 19.84 25.66
C THR A 664 -36.99 19.25 24.29
N TYR A 665 -36.88 20.06 23.24
CA TYR A 665 -36.91 19.65 21.84
C TYR A 665 -35.59 20.10 21.18
N LYS A 666 -34.92 19.20 20.46
CA LYS A 666 -33.61 19.48 19.83
C LYS A 666 -33.75 19.52 18.31
N HIS A 667 -33.07 20.48 17.68
CA HIS A 667 -32.99 20.55 16.22
C HIS A 667 -31.59 20.92 15.77
N SER A 668 -31.05 20.17 14.80
CA SER A 668 -29.73 20.41 14.21
C SER A 668 -29.81 21.30 12.98
N TYR A 669 -28.93 22.28 12.89
CA TYR A 669 -28.84 23.23 11.78
C TYR A 669 -27.45 23.18 11.15
N ASP A 670 -27.38 22.87 9.85
CA ASP A 670 -26.16 22.99 9.07
C ASP A 670 -25.72 24.46 8.99
N GLU A 671 -24.40 24.71 9.09
CA GLU A 671 -23.80 26.06 9.03
C GLU A 671 -24.31 27.04 10.12
N GLY A 672 -25.00 26.54 11.15
CA GLY A 672 -25.53 27.37 12.24
C GLY A 672 -26.67 28.31 11.84
N LYS A 673 -27.27 28.18 10.65
CA LYS A 673 -28.39 29.03 10.22
C LYS A 673 -29.71 28.51 10.79
N VAL A 674 -30.18 29.14 11.86
CA VAL A 674 -31.38 28.76 12.61
C VAL A 674 -32.60 29.49 12.08
N THR A 675 -33.66 28.75 11.76
CA THR A 675 -35.04 29.27 11.72
C THR A 675 -35.73 28.87 13.02
N VAL A 676 -36.16 29.86 13.80
CA VAL A 676 -36.72 29.68 15.15
C VAL A 676 -38.04 28.92 15.06
N ALA A 677 -38.16 27.80 15.78
CA ALA A 677 -39.36 26.96 15.75
C ALA A 677 -40.60 27.69 16.31
N THR A 678 -41.77 27.44 15.72
CA THR A 678 -43.05 27.75 16.40
C THR A 678 -43.22 26.82 17.60
N TYR A 679 -43.89 27.28 18.65
CA TYR A 679 -44.11 26.45 19.82
C TYR A 679 -44.81 25.11 19.46
N PRO A 680 -45.87 25.08 18.64
CA PRO A 680 -46.48 23.83 18.19
C PRO A 680 -45.54 22.89 17.43
N ALA A 681 -44.61 23.43 16.63
CA ALA A 681 -43.66 22.62 15.86
C ALA A 681 -42.66 21.86 16.76
N THR A 682 -42.47 22.30 18.01
CA THR A 682 -41.61 21.61 18.98
C THR A 682 -42.29 20.41 19.65
N ALA A 683 -43.62 20.29 19.54
CA ALA A 683 -44.44 19.32 20.28
C ALA A 683 -44.23 19.33 21.81
N LEU A 684 -43.70 20.42 22.38
CA LEU A 684 -43.51 20.59 23.81
C LEU A 684 -44.85 20.82 24.55
N PRO A 685 -44.96 20.45 25.84
CA PRO A 685 -46.18 20.64 26.61
C PRO A 685 -46.52 22.12 26.79
N ILE A 686 -47.79 22.49 26.68
CA ILE A 686 -48.23 23.87 26.92
C ILE A 686 -48.32 24.14 28.42
N ARG A 687 -47.77 25.27 28.89
CA ARG A 687 -47.86 25.69 30.28
C ARG A 687 -49.32 26.01 30.66
N PRO A 688 -49.93 25.34 31.65
CA PRO A 688 -51.31 25.60 32.01
C PRO A 688 -51.56 27.07 32.41
N ASN A 689 -52.68 27.62 31.93
CA ASN A 689 -53.10 29.01 32.16
C ASN A 689 -52.07 30.06 31.73
N HIS A 690 -51.17 29.74 30.79
CA HIS A 690 -50.21 30.69 30.24
C HIS A 690 -50.18 30.63 28.71
N ILE A 691 -49.70 31.71 28.09
CA ILE A 691 -49.57 31.86 26.64
C ILE A 691 -48.09 31.98 26.31
N PHE A 692 -47.65 31.26 25.28
CA PHE A 692 -46.29 31.35 24.79
C PHE A 692 -46.09 32.70 24.09
N LEU A 693 -45.06 33.44 24.50
CA LEU A 693 -44.72 34.75 23.95
C LEU A 693 -43.65 34.64 22.85
N ARG A 694 -42.52 34.01 23.19
CA ARG A 694 -41.27 34.01 22.40
C ARG A 694 -40.26 33.05 23.00
N TRP A 695 -39.18 32.83 22.27
CA TRP A 695 -38.00 32.13 22.76
C TRP A 695 -36.95 33.12 23.26
N THR A 696 -36.21 32.79 24.31
CA THR A 696 -35.10 33.61 24.82
C THR A 696 -33.88 32.77 25.14
N THR A 697 -32.67 33.32 25.00
CA THR A 697 -31.43 32.57 25.32
C THR A 697 -31.27 32.28 26.83
N ASN A 698 -31.95 33.04 27.69
CA ASN A 698 -31.95 32.82 29.14
C ASN A 698 -33.35 32.40 29.62
N ALA A 699 -33.39 31.49 30.60
CA ALA A 699 -34.63 30.98 31.19
C ALA A 699 -35.48 32.07 31.86
N ASP A 700 -34.85 33.07 32.47
CA ASP A 700 -35.53 34.19 33.15
C ASP A 700 -36.08 35.28 32.20
N GLY A 701 -35.88 35.11 30.89
CA GLY A 701 -36.34 36.04 29.87
C GLY A 701 -35.46 37.28 29.65
N THR A 702 -34.31 37.38 30.33
CA THR A 702 -33.37 38.52 30.21
C THR A 702 -32.43 38.42 28.99
N GLY A 703 -32.40 37.24 28.35
CA GLY A 703 -31.57 36.97 27.19
C GLY A 703 -32.10 37.57 25.89
N THR A 704 -31.41 37.29 24.78
CA THR A 704 -31.84 37.73 23.44
C THR A 704 -33.16 37.04 23.09
N ALA A 705 -34.14 37.84 22.68
CA ALA A 705 -35.47 37.36 22.33
C ALA A 705 -35.59 37.03 20.83
N TYR A 706 -36.13 35.86 20.53
CA TYR A 706 -36.40 35.39 19.18
C TYR A 706 -37.88 35.07 19.00
N GLN A 707 -38.47 35.69 17.97
CA GLN A 707 -39.83 35.38 17.55
C GLN A 707 -39.85 34.09 16.72
N PRO A 708 -40.90 33.26 16.81
CA PRO A 708 -41.09 32.15 15.88
C PRO A 708 -40.96 32.57 14.42
N GLY A 709 -40.26 31.77 13.62
CA GLY A 709 -39.98 32.06 12.21
C GLY A 709 -38.85 33.04 11.94
N ALA A 710 -38.31 33.73 12.97
CA ALA A 710 -37.13 34.57 12.80
C ALA A 710 -35.90 33.71 12.44
N THR A 711 -34.96 34.31 11.70
CA THR A 711 -33.71 33.66 11.34
C THR A 711 -32.51 34.32 12.03
N PHE A 712 -31.56 33.51 12.48
CA PHE A 712 -30.30 33.98 13.04
C PHE A 712 -29.20 32.92 12.88
N THR A 713 -27.95 33.31 13.10
CA THR A 713 -26.80 32.40 13.03
C THR A 713 -26.27 32.12 14.43
N ILE A 714 -26.02 30.85 14.74
CA ILE A 714 -25.32 30.41 15.94
C ILE A 714 -23.89 29.98 15.61
N THR A 715 -22.98 30.18 16.55
CA THR A 715 -21.57 29.73 16.45
C THR A 715 -21.25 28.57 17.39
N GLU A 716 -22.19 28.20 18.26
CA GLU A 716 -22.13 27.07 19.18
C GLU A 716 -23.54 26.54 19.47
N ASN A 717 -23.65 25.36 20.08
CA ASN A 717 -24.95 24.83 20.51
C ASN A 717 -25.65 25.82 21.44
N THR A 718 -26.93 26.08 21.17
CA THR A 718 -27.67 27.18 21.81
C THR A 718 -28.95 26.68 22.47
N ASP A 719 -29.18 27.07 23.72
CA ASP A 719 -30.45 26.82 24.40
C ASP A 719 -31.41 28.01 24.22
N LEU A 720 -32.67 27.69 23.92
CA LEU A 720 -33.76 28.66 23.79
C LEU A 720 -34.89 28.28 24.74
N TYR A 721 -35.28 29.20 25.60
CA TYR A 721 -36.28 29.00 26.64
C TYR A 721 -37.58 29.70 26.28
N ALA A 722 -38.69 28.98 26.38
CA ALA A 722 -40.00 29.54 26.16
C ALA A 722 -40.35 30.57 27.24
N GLN A 723 -40.83 31.74 26.81
CA GLN A 723 -41.36 32.75 27.72
C GLN A 723 -42.87 32.75 27.70
N TRP A 724 -43.46 32.93 28.86
CA TRP A 724 -44.88 32.71 29.11
C TRP A 724 -45.52 33.92 29.79
N GLU A 725 -46.74 34.28 29.39
CA GLU A 725 -47.58 35.22 30.13
C GLU A 725 -48.81 34.53 30.74
N PRO A 726 -49.25 34.89 31.96
CA PRO A 726 -50.49 34.39 32.52
C PRO A 726 -51.70 34.76 31.64
N ASN A 727 -52.57 33.78 31.38
CA ASN A 727 -53.85 33.94 30.71
C ASN A 727 -54.89 34.56 31.66
N SER A 728 -54.65 35.80 32.12
CA SER A 728 -55.50 36.51 33.10
C SER A 728 -56.04 37.86 32.64
N ILE A 729 -55.77 38.28 31.41
CA ILE A 729 -56.23 39.57 30.84
C ILE A 729 -57.12 39.27 29.63
N LEU A 730 -58.34 39.81 29.63
CA LEU A 730 -59.24 39.73 28.48
C LEU A 730 -58.65 40.56 27.33
N LYS A 731 -58.41 39.92 26.18
CA LYS A 731 -57.91 40.58 24.99
C LYS A 731 -59.02 40.88 23.99
N LEU A 732 -60.23 41.13 24.48
CA LEU A 732 -61.44 41.42 23.71
C LEU A 732 -62.16 42.65 24.25
N GLN A 733 -62.68 43.48 23.35
CA GLN A 733 -63.45 44.68 23.66
C GLN A 733 -64.82 44.62 22.99
N TRP A 734 -65.88 44.72 23.81
CA TRP A 734 -67.27 44.84 23.35
C TRP A 734 -67.58 46.29 22.94
N SER A 735 -68.42 46.45 21.92
CA SER A 735 -68.96 47.75 21.54
C SER A 735 -70.43 47.63 21.18
N VAL A 736 -71.23 48.66 21.47
CA VAL A 736 -72.66 48.71 21.12
C VAL A 736 -73.04 50.01 20.42
N SER A 737 -74.01 49.92 19.52
CA SER A 737 -74.68 51.07 18.91
C SER A 737 -76.18 50.99 19.15
N LYS A 738 -76.82 52.13 19.43
CA LYS A 738 -78.26 52.24 19.71
C LYS A 738 -79.06 52.88 18.56
N THR A 739 -78.38 53.15 17.44
CA THR A 739 -78.89 53.98 16.34
C THR A 739 -78.75 53.25 15.02
N THR A 740 -77.52 52.87 14.63
CA THR A 740 -77.21 52.26 13.32
C THR A 740 -76.10 51.19 13.43
N PRO A 741 -75.92 50.31 12.42
CA PRO A 741 -74.79 49.37 12.37
C PRO A 741 -73.48 50.01 11.86
N GLU A 742 -73.42 51.33 11.69
CA GLU A 742 -72.22 52.01 11.19
C GLU A 742 -71.12 52.06 12.27
N ILE A 743 -69.89 51.69 11.91
CA ILE A 743 -68.79 51.47 12.86
C ILE A 743 -68.47 52.67 13.77
N PHE A 744 -68.73 53.89 13.32
CA PHE A 744 -68.44 55.13 14.07
C PHE A 744 -69.49 55.46 15.16
N GLU A 745 -70.67 54.83 15.12
CA GLU A 745 -71.72 54.98 16.15
C GLU A 745 -71.54 54.01 17.33
N PHE A 746 -70.65 53.02 17.17
CA PHE A 746 -70.35 52.06 18.23
C PHE A 746 -69.53 52.69 19.35
N ASN A 747 -70.04 52.56 20.56
CA ASN A 747 -69.35 52.95 21.78
C ASN A 747 -68.85 51.70 22.52
N ASP A 748 -67.62 51.75 22.99
CA ASP A 748 -67.04 50.67 23.78
C ASP A 748 -67.76 50.53 25.12
N VAL A 749 -68.06 49.29 25.49
CA VAL A 749 -68.67 48.96 26.77
C VAL A 749 -67.76 48.02 27.53
N GLU A 750 -67.75 48.16 28.85
CA GLU A 750 -66.98 47.25 29.69
C GLU A 750 -67.42 45.81 29.48
N ASN A 751 -66.51 44.89 29.67
CA ASN A 751 -66.86 43.49 29.65
C ASN A 751 -67.67 43.11 30.92
N ASN A 752 -68.57 42.13 30.79
CA ASN A 752 -69.59 41.78 31.79
C ASN A 752 -70.61 42.91 32.05
N SER A 753 -70.81 43.81 31.09
CA SER A 753 -71.78 44.89 31.16
C SER A 753 -73.16 44.52 30.61
N THR A 754 -74.14 45.38 30.91
CA THR A 754 -75.51 45.28 30.39
C THR A 754 -75.92 46.58 29.70
N THR A 755 -76.41 46.47 28.47
CA THR A 755 -77.05 47.56 27.72
C THR A 755 -78.58 47.43 27.84
N SER A 756 -79.23 48.36 28.53
CA SER A 756 -80.70 48.39 28.65
C SER A 756 -81.33 49.52 27.83
N VAL A 757 -82.36 49.21 27.04
CA VAL A 757 -83.16 50.17 26.26
C VAL A 757 -84.65 49.83 26.32
N MET A 758 -85.50 50.76 25.87
CA MET A 758 -86.93 50.53 25.72
C MET A 758 -87.25 49.93 24.34
N VAL A 759 -88.34 49.16 24.25
CA VAL A 759 -88.82 48.60 22.98
C VAL A 759 -89.05 49.71 21.94
N GLY A 760 -88.44 49.53 20.76
CA GLY A 760 -88.39 50.52 19.68
C GLY A 760 -87.02 51.18 19.47
N THR A 761 -86.07 50.98 20.38
CA THR A 761 -84.66 51.36 20.18
C THR A 761 -83.84 50.14 19.71
N PRO A 762 -83.16 50.20 18.55
CA PRO A 762 -82.31 49.10 18.10
C PRO A 762 -81.04 49.01 18.97
N VAL A 763 -80.50 47.80 19.16
CA VAL A 763 -79.17 47.59 19.76
C VAL A 763 -78.34 46.66 18.89
N TYR A 764 -77.25 47.19 18.33
CA TYR A 764 -76.22 46.43 17.60
C TYR A 764 -75.06 46.11 18.54
N VAL A 765 -74.45 44.93 18.41
CA VAL A 765 -73.37 44.46 19.29
C VAL A 765 -72.20 43.93 18.45
N GLN A 766 -71.00 44.41 18.75
CA GLN A 766 -69.75 43.98 18.12
C GLN A 766 -68.67 43.64 19.16
N ILE A 767 -67.66 42.87 18.74
CA ILE A 767 -66.46 42.61 19.53
C ILE A 767 -65.19 42.62 18.67
N ARG A 768 -64.04 42.97 19.27
CA ARG A 768 -62.73 42.94 18.59
C ARG A 768 -61.58 42.59 19.54
N PRO A 769 -60.45 42.05 19.05
CA PRO A 769 -59.26 41.88 19.84
C PRO A 769 -58.60 43.22 20.19
N ILE A 770 -57.99 43.31 21.37
CA ILE A 770 -57.28 44.50 21.86
C ILE A 770 -55.97 44.12 22.55
N GLU A 771 -54.99 45.02 22.53
CA GLU A 771 -53.70 44.87 23.23
C GLU A 771 -52.90 43.61 22.84
N LEU A 772 -52.79 43.33 21.53
CA LEU A 772 -52.13 42.14 20.96
C LEU A 772 -51.02 42.50 19.95
N ASP A 773 -50.46 43.71 20.05
CA ASP A 773 -49.48 44.21 19.07
C ASP A 773 -48.12 43.51 19.14
N TYR A 774 -47.88 42.73 20.19
CA TYR A 774 -46.68 41.90 20.36
C TYR A 774 -46.78 40.52 19.69
N ILE A 775 -47.97 40.14 19.21
CA ILE A 775 -48.19 38.91 18.46
C ILE A 775 -48.37 39.28 16.99
N ASP A 776 -47.54 38.70 16.11
CA ASP A 776 -47.72 38.85 14.67
C ASP A 776 -48.84 37.91 14.19
N TYR A 777 -50.03 38.47 13.96
CA TYR A 777 -51.20 37.77 13.45
C TYR A 777 -51.92 38.61 12.40
N ASP A 778 -52.49 37.96 11.40
CA ASP A 778 -53.25 38.59 10.31
C ASP A 778 -54.76 38.30 10.40
N ARG A 779 -55.16 37.20 11.07
CA ARG A 779 -56.56 36.79 11.24
C ARG A 779 -56.86 36.29 12.65
N TRP A 780 -58.13 36.34 13.05
CA TRP A 780 -58.60 35.87 14.36
C TRP A 780 -60.01 35.28 14.30
N SER A 781 -60.36 34.41 15.25
CA SER A 781 -61.71 33.85 15.43
C SER A 781 -62.08 33.76 16.92
N ILE A 782 -63.37 33.59 17.22
CA ILE A 782 -63.88 33.34 18.58
C ILE A 782 -64.84 32.16 18.64
N GLU A 783 -64.87 31.49 19.79
CA GLU A 783 -65.95 30.58 20.18
C GLU A 783 -66.82 31.28 21.23
N TYR A 784 -68.16 31.21 21.11
CA TYR A 784 -69.07 31.85 22.06
C TYR A 784 -70.39 31.09 22.21
N THR A 785 -71.23 31.52 23.15
CA THR A 785 -72.62 31.06 23.35
C THR A 785 -73.55 32.26 23.42
N ALA A 786 -74.81 32.12 22.97
CA ALA A 786 -75.85 33.14 23.10
C ALA A 786 -77.13 32.60 23.78
N THR A 787 -77.85 33.46 24.49
CA THR A 787 -79.18 33.19 25.05
C THR A 787 -80.14 34.33 24.67
N PRO A 788 -81.29 34.08 24.03
CA PRO A 788 -81.78 32.78 23.56
C PRO A 788 -80.85 32.13 22.52
N ALA A 789 -80.83 30.79 22.46
CA ALA A 789 -79.92 30.04 21.59
C ALA A 789 -80.09 30.36 20.10
N ASP A 790 -81.28 30.79 19.68
CA ASP A 790 -81.59 31.21 18.31
C ASP A 790 -80.78 32.46 17.85
N TYR A 791 -80.12 33.15 18.77
CA TYR A 791 -79.23 34.28 18.49
C TYR A 791 -77.74 33.89 18.46
N HIS A 792 -77.43 32.59 18.54
CA HIS A 792 -76.08 32.09 18.42
C HIS A 792 -75.73 31.76 16.95
N TYR A 793 -74.76 32.50 16.40
CA TYR A 793 -74.25 32.31 15.04
C TYR A 793 -72.73 32.12 15.08
N PRO A 794 -72.21 30.88 15.12
CA PRO A 794 -70.76 30.65 15.18
C PRO A 794 -69.98 31.30 14.02
N MET A 795 -68.70 31.59 14.23
CA MET A 795 -67.81 32.03 13.14
C MET A 795 -67.44 30.84 12.25
N GLU A 796 -67.75 30.91 10.96
CA GLU A 796 -67.41 29.85 9.99
C GLU A 796 -65.92 29.93 9.56
N GLU A 797 -65.33 31.12 9.54
CA GLU A 797 -63.93 31.36 9.21
C GLU A 797 -63.32 32.43 10.14
N SER A 798 -61.99 32.42 10.30
CA SER A 798 -61.28 33.53 10.94
C SER A 798 -61.40 34.79 10.09
N ILE A 799 -61.45 35.97 10.71
CA ILE A 799 -61.57 37.26 10.03
C ILE A 799 -60.28 38.08 10.17
N ALA A 800 -60.05 39.04 9.28
CA ALA A 800 -58.85 39.86 9.31
C ALA A 800 -58.71 40.65 10.64
N LYS A 801 -57.48 40.87 11.10
CA LYS A 801 -57.13 41.65 12.31
C LYS A 801 -57.77 43.05 12.35
N THR A 802 -58.07 43.63 11.19
CA THR A 802 -58.69 44.95 11.03
C THR A 802 -60.22 44.95 11.12
N LEU A 803 -60.86 43.78 11.12
CA LEU A 803 -62.31 43.63 11.17
C LEU A 803 -62.81 43.36 12.60
N ARG A 804 -64.06 43.75 12.87
CA ARG A 804 -64.81 43.45 14.10
C ARG A 804 -65.82 42.36 13.81
N TYR A 805 -66.17 41.57 14.82
CA TYR A 805 -67.20 40.54 14.69
C TYR A 805 -68.56 41.07 15.15
N ASP A 806 -69.56 40.97 14.27
CA ASP A 806 -70.94 41.39 14.48
C ASP A 806 -71.81 40.26 15.03
N PHE A 807 -72.45 40.49 16.17
CA PHE A 807 -73.43 39.55 16.73
C PHE A 807 -74.79 39.70 16.06
N ASN A 808 -75.65 38.68 16.18
CA ASN A 808 -76.96 38.65 15.53
C ASN A 808 -76.89 38.91 14.00
N LYS A 809 -75.82 38.46 13.33
CA LYS A 809 -75.56 38.68 11.90
C LYS A 809 -75.50 40.16 11.49
N GLY A 810 -75.15 41.06 12.41
CA GLY A 810 -75.13 42.51 12.17
C GLY A 810 -76.50 43.19 12.28
N GLU A 811 -77.56 42.44 12.59
CA GLU A 811 -78.90 42.99 12.79
C GLU A 811 -79.11 43.47 14.22
N ALA A 812 -79.95 44.49 14.40
CA ALA A 812 -80.27 45.02 15.72
C ALA A 812 -81.17 44.07 16.52
N HIS A 813 -80.91 44.01 17.83
CA HIS A 813 -81.91 43.57 18.80
C HIS A 813 -82.98 44.64 18.91
N THR A 814 -84.24 44.26 18.66
CA THR A 814 -85.40 45.19 18.68
C THR A 814 -86.60 44.65 19.45
N LEU A 815 -86.66 43.33 19.68
CA LEU A 815 -87.74 42.67 20.39
C LEU A 815 -87.51 42.69 21.90
N GLU A 816 -88.60 42.74 22.65
CA GLU A 816 -88.57 42.66 24.11
C GLU A 816 -87.91 41.35 24.56
N GLY A 817 -86.95 41.43 25.49
CA GLY A 817 -86.21 40.26 25.94
C GLY A 817 -84.83 40.59 26.52
N THR A 818 -84.17 39.53 26.99
CA THR A 818 -82.76 39.58 27.44
C THR A 818 -81.93 38.73 26.50
N TYR A 819 -80.92 39.35 25.88
CA TYR A 819 -79.96 38.70 24.99
C TYR A 819 -78.60 38.67 25.68
N TYR A 820 -78.08 37.48 25.95
CA TYR A 820 -76.83 37.29 26.67
C TYR A 820 -75.81 36.61 25.77
N TYR A 821 -74.63 37.20 25.62
CA TYR A 821 -73.50 36.67 24.87
C TYR A 821 -72.33 36.36 25.80
N ASN A 822 -71.69 35.22 25.60
CA ASN A 822 -70.52 34.78 26.38
C ASN A 822 -69.47 34.14 25.47
N VAL A 823 -68.29 34.76 25.34
CA VAL A 823 -67.17 34.29 24.53
C VAL A 823 -66.26 33.38 25.36
N SER A 824 -65.99 32.17 24.86
CA SER A 824 -65.19 31.13 25.54
C SER A 824 -63.76 31.02 25.02
N LYS A 825 -63.48 31.41 23.76
CA LYS A 825 -62.12 31.40 23.20
C LYS A 825 -61.89 32.53 22.19
N LEU A 826 -60.63 32.96 22.08
CA LEU A 826 -60.09 33.76 20.97
C LEU A 826 -58.88 33.02 20.39
N ILE A 827 -58.84 32.85 19.07
CA ILE A 827 -57.74 32.17 18.36
C ILE A 827 -57.13 33.16 17.37
N LEU A 828 -55.80 33.25 17.31
CA LEU A 828 -55.03 34.12 16.43
C LEU A 828 -54.25 33.30 15.40
N TYR A 829 -54.22 33.78 14.16
CA TYR A 829 -53.57 33.11 13.03
C TYR A 829 -52.60 34.05 12.30
N LYS A 830 -51.54 33.45 11.74
CA LYS A 830 -50.63 34.08 10.78
C LYS A 830 -50.43 33.13 9.61
N ASP A 831 -50.69 33.60 8.38
CA ASP A 831 -50.54 32.80 7.16
C ASP A 831 -51.27 31.43 7.23
N GLY A 832 -52.40 31.39 7.92
CA GLY A 832 -53.22 30.17 8.12
C GLY A 832 -52.77 29.24 9.25
N VAL A 833 -51.70 29.55 9.98
CA VAL A 833 -51.20 28.77 11.12
C VAL A 833 -51.63 29.44 12.43
N GLU A 834 -52.10 28.64 13.39
CA GLU A 834 -52.40 29.12 14.75
C GLU A 834 -51.12 29.59 15.45
N VAL A 835 -51.10 30.86 15.88
CA VAL A 835 -49.96 31.46 16.58
C VAL A 835 -50.22 31.71 18.06
N ALA A 836 -51.48 31.85 18.47
CA ALA A 836 -51.88 31.95 19.88
C ALA A 836 -53.36 31.62 20.09
N THR A 837 -53.69 31.06 21.25
CA THR A 837 -55.07 30.78 21.67
C THR A 837 -55.31 31.25 23.11
N TYR A 838 -56.35 32.07 23.28
CA TYR A 838 -56.85 32.57 24.56
C TYR A 838 -58.11 31.79 24.95
N ILE A 839 -58.12 31.20 26.13
CA ILE A 839 -59.27 30.44 26.66
C ILE A 839 -59.88 31.21 27.83
N TYR A 840 -61.12 31.68 27.65
CA TYR A 840 -61.90 32.41 28.65
C TYR A 840 -62.87 31.43 29.35
N ARG A 841 -62.56 30.99 30.59
CA ARG A 841 -63.41 30.05 31.35
C ARG A 841 -64.50 30.79 32.14
N ASN A 842 -65.69 30.17 32.28
CA ASN A 842 -66.90 30.58 33.00
C ASN A 842 -67.04 32.08 33.38
N ALA A 843 -67.89 32.78 32.62
CA ALA A 843 -68.52 34.09 32.91
C ALA A 843 -67.66 35.36 32.85
N THR A 844 -66.45 35.31 32.29
CA THR A 844 -65.58 36.49 32.23
C THR A 844 -65.52 37.20 30.89
N CYS A 845 -66.11 36.76 29.78
CA CYS A 845 -66.19 37.56 28.55
C CYS A 845 -67.64 37.68 28.05
N THR A 846 -68.43 38.56 28.66
CA THR A 846 -69.88 38.57 28.45
C THR A 846 -70.44 39.95 28.17
N HIS A 847 -71.54 40.02 27.43
CA HIS A 847 -72.35 41.22 27.29
C HIS A 847 -73.83 40.88 27.25
N THR A 848 -74.65 41.68 27.94
CA THR A 848 -76.10 41.48 28.03
C THR A 848 -76.84 42.67 27.41
N VAL A 849 -77.83 42.41 26.56
CA VAL A 849 -78.77 43.42 26.05
C VAL A 849 -80.15 43.15 26.65
N ILE A 850 -80.77 44.17 27.24
CA ILE A 850 -82.14 44.08 27.80
C ILE A 850 -83.02 45.11 27.09
N ILE A 851 -84.12 44.64 26.48
CA ILE A 851 -85.14 45.49 25.84
C ILE A 851 -86.43 45.39 26.65
N GLN A 852 -86.86 46.50 27.26
CA GLN A 852 -87.99 46.57 28.20
C GLN A 852 -89.30 47.08 27.53
N ALA A 853 -90.46 46.57 27.97
CA ALA A 853 -91.79 47.03 27.52
C ALA A 853 -92.09 48.50 27.87
N LYS A 854 -92.86 49.22 27.02
CA LYS A 854 -93.31 50.61 27.26
C LYS A 854 -94.14 50.74 28.56
N PRO A 855 -93.90 51.76 29.42
CA PRO A 855 -94.72 51.98 30.61
C PRO A 855 -96.12 52.51 30.26
N ILE A 856 -97.18 51.94 30.85
CA ILE A 856 -98.58 52.38 30.73
C ILE A 856 -98.82 53.59 31.67
N ALA A 857 -99.31 54.72 31.14
CA ALA A 857 -99.68 55.88 31.94
C ALA A 857 -100.95 55.63 32.78
N LYS A 858 -100.89 55.92 34.09
CA LYS A 858 -102.03 55.83 35.03
C LYS A 858 -103.01 57.01 34.85
N ILE A 859 -104.31 56.72 34.85
CA ILE A 859 -105.42 57.70 34.93
C ILE A 859 -105.59 58.16 36.40
N PRO A 860 -105.73 59.47 36.71
CA PRO A 860 -105.92 59.96 38.08
C PRO A 860 -107.39 60.02 38.53
N ALA A 861 -107.67 59.74 39.81
CA ALA A 861 -108.99 59.83 40.44
C ALA A 861 -109.19 61.14 41.23
N LEU A 862 -110.42 61.67 41.19
CA LEU A 862 -110.93 62.97 41.67
C LEU A 862 -110.93 63.21 43.19
N GLN A 863 -110.95 64.49 43.60
CA GLN A 863 -111.58 64.95 44.85
C GLN A 863 -112.24 66.35 44.71
N TRP A 864 -113.36 66.52 45.43
CA TRP A 864 -114.31 67.65 45.41
C TRP A 864 -113.92 68.79 46.38
N SER A 865 -114.58 69.95 46.24
CA SER A 865 -114.74 70.92 47.34
C SER A 865 -116.19 71.43 47.43
N VAL A 866 -116.64 71.71 48.66
CA VAL A 866 -117.93 72.35 48.99
C VAL A 866 -117.63 73.54 49.91
N SER A 867 -118.32 74.66 49.74
CA SER A 867 -118.53 75.68 50.79
C SER A 867 -119.68 76.62 50.40
N THR A 868 -120.68 76.71 51.29
CA THR A 868 -121.83 77.64 51.42
C THR A 868 -122.43 78.31 50.18
#